data_AF-A0A931GC37-F1
#
_entry.id   AF-A0A931GC37-F1
#
_cell.length_a   1.000
_cell.length_b   1.000
_cell.length_c   1.000
_cell.angle_alpha   90.00
_cell.angle_beta   90.00
_cell.angle_gamma   90.00
#
_symmetry.space_group_name_H-M   'P 1'
#
loop_
_entity.id
_entity.type
_entity.pdbx_description
1 polymer ?
#
loop_
_entity_poly.entity_id
_entity_poly.type
_entity_poly.pdbx_seq_one_letter_code
_entity_poly.pdbx_strand_id
1 'polypeptide(L)'
;QKTIEVGKKKITIYDINRLEQAMGVPDIGKLPFSIKILVENLLRKLDGRIVTEKDLLNIATWKKQYKTPVEIPYHPARVLMQDFTGVPAVVDLAAMRDAVKALGGDPARINPLAPVELVVDHSVQVDYYGTGSAITKNVAKEYERNQERYSLLKWAQKSFKNFNVVPPNSGICHQVNLEHLGRVFIMDTEAQDLLAYPDTLVGTDSHTPMINGIGVMGWGVGGIEAEAVMLGQPYYMSVPEVIGVRLTGALKTGVTATDLVLTITEILRKEKVVEKFVEYFGPGMKSLSVTDRATIANMTPEYGATLGFFPIDEKTVEYLELTNRAEQAAVVEACARSLGLFYTESREPEYTKVVEIDLSTVEPCLAGPARPQDRISLCDLKSGFAEVLGCEYHRDAEPENLSKFFDESGCEVRRAPKCIPVSKRQIDLEINEQPLKLGDGCVVIAAITSCTNTSNPSVMLGAGLVAKAAVEKGLKIPSFVKTSLAPGSKVVVDYLEDAALLPYLEALGFHVAGFGCTTCIGNSGPLHPDIEKAIADNDLNVVSVLSGNRNFEARIHQSVKGNYLASPMLVVAFAIAGRIDINLNTEPVGFDPNNEPVYLDDIWPSDDQIRDLVQKHVKQEFFRKEYDTIFDGDRFWQDLDVTKSTTFTWDDQSTYIKNPPYFEAFKVETDKPGDISE
;
A
#
# COMPACT_ATOMS: atom_id res chain seq x y z
N GLN A 1 -2.40 21.77 28.44
CA GLN A 1 -3.77 21.44 27.99
C GLN A 1 -4.52 22.71 27.57
N LYS A 2 -5.38 22.60 26.57
CA LYS A 2 -6.29 23.64 26.06
C LYS A 2 -7.62 22.96 25.70
N THR A 3 -8.74 23.59 25.99
CA THR A 3 -10.06 23.09 25.58
C THR A 3 -10.54 23.87 24.36
N ILE A 4 -11.08 23.17 23.37
CA ILE A 4 -11.72 23.71 22.18
C ILE A 4 -13.16 23.21 22.08
N GLU A 5 -14.03 23.97 21.41
CA GLU A 5 -15.42 23.61 21.19
C GLU A 5 -15.63 23.27 19.72
N VAL A 6 -16.18 22.08 19.44
CA VAL A 6 -16.53 21.63 18.09
C VAL A 6 -17.99 21.18 18.12
N GLY A 7 -18.87 22.02 17.59
CA GLY A 7 -20.31 21.83 17.73
C GLY A 7 -20.74 21.83 19.21
N LYS A 8 -21.21 20.68 19.72
CA LYS A 8 -21.59 20.50 21.13
C LYS A 8 -20.50 19.80 21.97
N LYS A 9 -19.40 19.35 21.35
CA LYS A 9 -18.32 18.60 22.00
C LYS A 9 -17.30 19.60 22.56
N LYS A 10 -16.99 19.49 23.86
CA LYS A 10 -15.84 20.16 24.48
C LYS A 10 -14.68 19.19 24.47
N ILE A 11 -13.59 19.56 23.79
CA ILE A 11 -12.48 18.67 23.50
C ILE A 11 -11.21 19.27 24.12
N THR A 12 -10.55 18.51 24.97
CA THR A 12 -9.25 18.87 25.53
C THR A 12 -8.14 18.38 24.59
N ILE A 13 -7.12 19.21 24.37
CA ILE A 13 -5.93 18.90 23.57
C ILE A 13 -4.64 19.32 24.32
N TYR A 14 -3.52 18.67 24.00
CA TYR A 14 -2.19 19.07 24.47
C TYR A 14 -1.56 20.07 23.50
N ASP A 15 -1.82 21.36 23.74
CA ASP A 15 -1.36 22.45 22.89
C ASP A 15 0.16 22.65 22.92
N ILE A 16 0.84 22.13 21.90
CA ILE A 16 2.31 22.22 21.73
C ILE A 16 2.81 23.66 21.59
N ASN A 17 1.97 24.60 21.13
CA ASN A 17 2.38 26.00 20.94
C ASN A 17 2.71 26.69 22.27
N ARG A 18 2.21 26.15 23.40
CA ARG A 18 2.51 26.69 24.73
C ARG A 18 3.94 26.41 25.20
N LEU A 19 4.64 25.46 24.55
CA LEU A 19 6.02 25.12 24.91
C LEU A 19 7.01 26.25 24.58
N GLU A 20 6.71 27.13 23.62
CA GLU A 20 7.56 28.30 23.32
C GLU A 20 7.70 29.20 24.56
N GLN A 21 6.58 29.51 25.22
CA GLN A 21 6.55 30.35 26.41
C GLN A 21 6.97 29.59 27.67
N ALA A 22 6.57 28.32 27.80
CA ALA A 22 6.80 27.54 29.01
C ALA A 22 8.24 27.02 29.14
N MET A 23 8.89 26.66 28.03
CA MET A 23 10.20 25.99 28.01
C MET A 23 11.24 26.74 27.15
N GLY A 24 10.91 27.91 26.60
CA GLY A 24 11.83 28.71 25.79
C GLY A 24 12.20 28.05 24.46
N VAL A 25 11.35 27.15 23.95
CA VAL A 25 11.57 26.49 22.66
C VAL A 25 11.40 27.50 21.53
N PRO A 26 12.40 27.69 20.64
CA PRO A 26 12.28 28.64 19.54
C PRO A 26 11.45 28.08 18.38
N ASP A 27 10.40 28.82 17.98
CA ASP A 27 9.65 28.70 16.71
C ASP A 27 9.15 27.28 16.38
N ILE A 28 8.29 26.73 17.24
CA ILE A 28 7.70 25.39 17.11
C ILE A 28 6.94 25.25 15.79
N GLY A 29 6.35 26.32 15.30
CA GLY A 29 5.56 26.23 14.08
C GLY A 29 6.39 26.06 12.80
N LYS A 30 7.71 26.26 12.84
CA LYS A 30 8.63 25.90 11.73
C LYS A 30 9.08 24.44 11.74
N LEU A 31 8.81 23.68 12.80
CA LEU A 31 9.11 22.25 12.81
C LEU A 31 8.34 21.54 11.66
N PRO A 32 8.92 20.49 11.04
CA PRO A 32 8.17 19.60 10.17
C PRO A 32 6.92 19.07 10.87
N PHE A 33 5.85 18.83 10.13
CA PHE A 33 4.58 18.36 10.68
C PHE A 33 4.74 17.01 11.40
N SER A 34 5.55 16.11 10.84
CA SER A 34 5.91 14.85 11.49
C SER A 34 6.58 15.06 12.86
N ILE A 35 7.46 16.05 12.98
CA ILE A 35 8.13 16.36 14.25
C ILE A 35 7.15 16.96 15.26
N LYS A 36 6.22 17.83 14.83
CA LYS A 36 5.17 18.37 15.70
C LYS A 36 4.29 17.28 16.31
N ILE A 37 3.99 16.22 15.55
CA ILE A 37 3.25 15.04 16.05
C ILE A 37 4.06 14.33 17.15
N LEU A 38 5.37 14.15 16.97
CA LEU A 38 6.23 13.57 18.02
C LEU A 38 6.32 14.47 19.26
N VAL A 39 6.34 15.79 19.10
CA VAL A 39 6.28 16.76 20.22
C VAL A 39 4.97 16.61 21.00
N GLU A 40 3.82 16.51 20.31
CA GLU A 40 2.52 16.26 20.96
C GLU A 40 2.55 14.94 21.72
N ASN A 41 3.10 13.88 21.10
CA ASN A 41 3.14 12.55 21.66
C ASN A 41 3.89 12.53 23.00
N LEU A 42 5.10 13.11 23.03
CA LEU A 42 5.89 13.18 24.25
C LEU A 42 5.29 14.14 25.29
N LEU A 43 4.70 15.26 24.85
CA LEU A 43 4.04 16.20 25.76
C LEU A 43 2.86 15.55 26.49
N ARG A 44 2.04 14.78 25.76
CA ARG A 44 0.89 14.07 26.33
C ARG A 44 1.31 12.90 27.23
N LYS A 45 2.44 12.26 26.94
CA LYS A 45 2.96 11.08 27.67
C LYS A 45 3.99 11.42 28.76
N LEU A 46 4.26 12.70 29.02
CA LEU A 46 5.20 13.15 30.04
C LEU A 46 4.84 12.59 31.43
N ASP A 47 5.69 11.72 31.97
CA ASP A 47 5.47 11.04 33.26
C ASP A 47 6.68 11.15 34.22
N GLY A 48 7.79 11.72 33.75
CA GLY A 48 9.03 11.89 34.53
C GLY A 48 9.85 10.61 34.70
N ARG A 49 9.41 9.48 34.12
CA ARG A 49 10.08 8.17 34.22
C ARG A 49 10.40 7.60 32.85
N ILE A 50 9.38 7.29 32.05
CA ILE A 50 9.54 6.77 30.69
C ILE A 50 9.78 7.94 29.75
N VAL A 51 8.93 8.97 29.84
CA VAL A 51 9.04 10.20 29.07
C VAL A 51 9.46 11.31 30.01
N THR A 52 10.66 11.84 29.81
CA THR A 52 11.24 12.90 30.64
C THR A 52 11.12 14.27 29.97
N GLU A 53 11.27 15.34 30.75
CA GLU A 53 11.33 16.71 30.21
C GLU A 53 12.48 16.88 29.21
N LYS A 54 13.57 16.11 29.37
CA LYS A 54 14.70 16.10 28.45
C LYS A 54 14.30 15.54 27.09
N ASP A 55 13.53 14.46 27.06
CA ASP A 55 13.08 13.84 25.81
C ASP A 55 12.14 14.80 25.05
N LEU A 56 11.21 15.44 25.76
CA LEU A 56 10.34 16.47 25.21
C LEU A 56 11.15 17.65 24.65
N LEU A 57 12.15 18.15 25.39
CA LEU A 57 12.98 19.26 24.92
C LEU A 57 13.82 18.85 23.69
N ASN A 58 14.34 17.62 23.66
CA ASN A 58 15.14 17.10 22.53
C ASN A 58 14.36 17.12 21.21
N ILE A 59 13.09 16.72 21.23
CA ILE A 59 12.25 16.72 20.03
C ILE A 59 11.68 18.11 19.71
N ALA A 60 11.32 18.89 20.73
CA ALA A 60 10.82 20.25 20.54
C ALA A 60 11.90 21.20 20.00
N THR A 61 13.17 20.92 20.26
CA THR A 61 14.32 21.65 19.71
C THR A 61 15.02 20.87 18.59
N TRP A 62 14.22 20.14 17.79
CA TRP A 62 14.70 19.29 16.70
C TRP A 62 15.76 19.98 15.85
N LYS A 63 16.80 19.22 15.53
CA LYS A 63 17.93 19.68 14.73
C LYS A 63 17.94 18.95 13.40
N LYS A 64 18.32 19.67 12.36
CA LYS A 64 18.48 19.11 11.01
C LYS A 64 19.47 17.95 10.96
N GLN A 65 20.47 17.95 11.85
CA GLN A 65 21.52 16.94 11.95
C GLN A 65 21.94 16.71 13.41
N TYR A 66 22.27 15.46 13.73
CA TYR A 66 22.78 15.05 15.04
C TYR A 66 24.14 14.37 14.89
N LYS A 67 25.13 14.78 15.69
CA LYS A 67 26.47 14.11 15.72
C LYS A 67 26.42 12.72 16.34
N THR A 68 25.43 12.49 17.21
CA THR A 68 25.21 11.24 17.92
C THR A 68 23.70 11.03 17.94
N PRO A 69 23.19 9.82 17.62
CA PRO A 69 21.77 9.52 17.67
C PRO A 69 21.19 9.89 19.04
N VAL A 70 20.05 10.58 19.00
CA VAL A 70 19.26 10.90 20.19
C VAL A 70 18.03 10.03 20.16
N GLU A 71 17.89 9.14 21.13
CA GLU A 71 16.74 8.25 21.25
C GLU A 71 15.58 8.95 21.97
N ILE A 72 14.35 8.67 21.53
CA ILE A 72 13.12 9.14 22.18
C ILE A 72 12.10 7.99 22.35
N PRO A 73 11.29 8.02 23.43
CA PRO A 73 10.23 7.04 23.69
C PRO A 73 8.91 7.42 23.00
N TYR A 74 8.71 7.01 21.74
CA TYR A 74 7.48 7.25 21.01
C TYR A 74 6.37 6.26 21.41
N HIS A 75 5.16 6.75 21.67
CA HIS A 75 4.02 5.91 22.04
C HIS A 75 2.96 5.93 20.91
N PRO A 76 2.95 4.95 20.00
CA PRO A 76 1.90 4.83 18.99
C PRO A 76 0.51 4.83 19.61
N ALA A 77 -0.47 5.45 18.95
CA ALA A 77 -1.84 5.48 19.43
C ALA A 77 -2.58 4.14 19.25
N ARG A 78 -2.17 3.33 18.26
CA ARG A 78 -2.74 2.01 17.94
C ARG A 78 -1.74 1.15 17.15
N VAL A 79 -2.11 -0.12 16.95
CA VAL A 79 -1.33 -1.11 16.19
C VAL A 79 -2.20 -1.71 15.08
N LEU A 80 -1.68 -1.72 13.85
CA LEU A 80 -2.32 -2.38 12.70
C LEU A 80 -1.61 -3.71 12.42
N MET A 81 -2.37 -4.77 12.18
CA MET A 81 -1.82 -6.09 11.86
C MET A 81 -2.50 -6.70 10.64
N GLN A 82 -1.81 -7.66 10.03
CA GLN A 82 -2.34 -8.55 9.02
C GLN A 82 -2.11 -10.01 9.43
N ASP A 83 -2.80 -10.99 8.83
CA ASP A 83 -2.86 -12.35 9.35
C ASP A 83 -1.55 -13.18 9.30
N PHE A 84 -0.61 -12.91 8.40
CA PHE A 84 0.71 -13.57 8.37
C PHE A 84 1.57 -13.21 9.57
N THR A 85 1.57 -11.94 10.00
CA THR A 85 2.33 -11.47 11.17
C THR A 85 1.48 -11.42 12.45
N GLY A 86 0.16 -11.40 12.30
CA GLY A 86 -0.81 -11.41 13.39
C GLY A 86 -0.95 -12.76 14.07
N VAL A 87 -0.91 -13.85 13.29
CA VAL A 87 -0.91 -15.22 13.86
C VAL A 87 0.25 -15.42 14.85
N PRO A 88 1.53 -15.19 14.49
CA PRO A 88 2.63 -15.37 15.45
C PRO A 88 2.50 -14.44 16.67
N ALA A 89 2.10 -13.18 16.50
CA ALA A 89 1.92 -12.28 17.65
C ALA A 89 0.81 -12.74 18.62
N VAL A 90 -0.29 -13.30 18.09
CA VAL A 90 -1.35 -13.87 18.93
C VAL A 90 -0.87 -15.14 19.64
N VAL A 91 -0.05 -15.96 18.98
CA VAL A 91 0.64 -17.11 19.61
C VAL A 91 1.54 -16.63 20.75
N ASP A 92 2.28 -15.55 20.56
CA ASP A 92 3.19 -14.99 21.57
C ASP A 92 2.40 -14.45 22.79
N LEU A 93 1.30 -13.73 22.56
CA LEU A 93 0.39 -13.30 23.62
C LEU A 93 -0.24 -14.48 24.37
N ALA A 94 -0.61 -15.55 23.67
CA ALA A 94 -1.14 -16.77 24.28
C ALA A 94 -0.08 -17.48 25.15
N ALA A 95 1.16 -17.59 24.65
CA ALA A 95 2.29 -18.18 25.37
C ALA A 95 2.66 -17.35 26.61
N MET A 96 2.63 -16.02 26.51
CA MET A 96 2.83 -15.12 27.66
C MET A 96 1.75 -15.31 28.73
N ARG A 97 0.48 -15.52 28.35
CA ARG A 97 -0.60 -15.85 29.30
C ARG A 97 -0.31 -17.15 30.04
N ASP A 98 0.16 -18.18 29.35
CA ASP A 98 0.53 -19.45 29.97
C ASP A 98 1.73 -19.31 30.91
N ALA A 99 2.74 -18.54 30.52
CA ALA A 99 3.90 -18.26 31.37
C ALA A 99 3.49 -17.55 32.68
N VAL A 100 2.65 -16.51 32.58
CA VAL A 100 2.12 -15.82 33.77
C VAL A 100 1.31 -16.77 34.65
N LYS A 101 0.49 -17.65 34.06
CA LYS A 101 -0.27 -18.67 34.79
C LYS A 101 0.64 -19.65 35.52
N ALA A 102 1.68 -20.15 34.84
CA ALA A 102 2.64 -21.09 35.41
C ALA A 102 3.39 -20.52 36.61
N LEU A 103 3.65 -19.21 36.62
CA LEU A 103 4.23 -18.47 37.74
C LEU A 103 3.21 -18.10 38.84
N GLY A 104 1.95 -18.53 38.73
CA GLY A 104 0.89 -18.23 39.70
C GLY A 104 0.32 -16.81 39.62
N GLY A 105 0.61 -16.07 38.56
CA GLY A 105 0.04 -14.75 38.28
C GLY A 105 -1.33 -14.81 37.59
N ASP A 106 -1.96 -13.65 37.41
CA ASP A 106 -3.20 -13.52 36.63
C ASP A 106 -2.89 -13.35 35.13
N PRO A 107 -3.23 -14.33 34.27
CA PRO A 107 -2.95 -14.26 32.83
C PRO A 107 -3.73 -13.14 32.13
N ALA A 108 -4.87 -12.70 32.69
CA ALA A 108 -5.67 -11.64 32.08
C ALA A 108 -4.94 -10.28 32.06
N ARG A 109 -3.85 -10.14 32.82
CA ARG A 109 -2.95 -8.97 32.75
C ARG A 109 -2.20 -8.87 31.42
N ILE A 110 -1.99 -9.99 30.73
CA ILE A 110 -1.47 -9.97 29.36
C ILE A 110 -2.64 -9.66 28.43
N ASN A 111 -2.74 -8.39 28.08
CA ASN A 111 -3.74 -7.84 27.19
C ASN A 111 -3.19 -6.60 26.48
N PRO A 112 -3.54 -6.36 25.21
CA PRO A 112 -3.24 -5.10 24.56
C PRO A 112 -3.77 -3.89 25.33
N LEU A 113 -2.89 -2.93 25.61
CA LEU A 113 -3.19 -1.63 26.22
C LEU A 113 -3.47 -0.57 25.15
N ALA A 114 -2.86 -0.70 23.97
CA ALA A 114 -3.23 0.07 22.78
C ALA A 114 -4.29 -0.70 21.96
N PRO A 115 -5.19 -0.01 21.24
CA PRO A 115 -6.05 -0.63 20.23
C PRO A 115 -5.23 -1.39 19.19
N VAL A 116 -5.67 -2.61 18.89
CA VAL A 116 -5.10 -3.49 17.88
C VAL A 116 -6.19 -3.82 16.88
N GLU A 117 -5.93 -3.52 15.62
CA GLU A 117 -6.79 -3.89 14.51
C GLU A 117 -6.04 -4.83 13.58
N LEU A 118 -6.51 -6.07 13.47
CA LEU A 118 -5.96 -7.07 12.56
C LEU A 118 -6.89 -7.24 11.36
N VAL A 119 -6.36 -7.24 10.15
CA VAL A 119 -7.12 -7.52 8.92
C VAL A 119 -6.64 -8.80 8.28
N VAL A 120 -7.54 -9.71 7.93
CA VAL A 120 -7.17 -10.97 7.26
C VAL A 120 -7.21 -10.79 5.74
N ASP A 121 -6.03 -10.67 5.12
CA ASP A 121 -5.88 -10.30 3.71
C ASP A 121 -4.71 -11.01 2.99
N HIS A 122 -3.81 -11.70 3.70
CA HIS A 122 -2.65 -12.40 3.14
C HIS A 122 -2.89 -13.87 2.82
N SER A 123 -4.09 -14.39 3.07
CA SER A 123 -4.40 -15.82 2.96
C SER A 123 -5.04 -16.23 1.63
N VAL A 124 -5.86 -15.38 1.03
CA VAL A 124 -6.52 -15.66 -0.26
C VAL A 124 -5.49 -15.77 -1.39
N GLN A 125 -5.70 -16.76 -2.26
CA GLN A 125 -4.88 -17.00 -3.45
C GLN A 125 -5.76 -17.00 -4.71
N VAL A 126 -5.18 -16.59 -5.83
CA VAL A 126 -5.87 -16.62 -7.14
C VAL A 126 -5.79 -18.03 -7.75
N ASP A 127 -6.38 -19.01 -7.07
CA ASP A 127 -6.50 -20.41 -7.55
C ASP A 127 -7.38 -20.50 -8.80
N TYR A 128 -8.46 -19.73 -8.81
CA TYR A 128 -9.41 -19.59 -9.90
C TYR A 128 -9.42 -18.13 -10.36
N TYR A 129 -9.54 -17.92 -11.67
CA TYR A 129 -9.47 -16.61 -12.31
C TYR A 129 -10.33 -16.58 -13.58
N GLY A 130 -10.51 -15.40 -14.19
CA GLY A 130 -11.17 -15.27 -15.49
C GLY A 130 -12.65 -15.68 -15.53
N THR A 131 -13.31 -15.88 -14.38
CA THR A 131 -14.74 -16.26 -14.33
C THR A 131 -15.44 -15.64 -13.13
N GLY A 132 -16.76 -15.41 -13.22
CA GLY A 132 -17.56 -14.92 -12.09
C GLY A 132 -17.63 -15.86 -10.88
N SER A 133 -17.22 -17.13 -11.03
CA SER A 133 -17.13 -18.09 -9.91
C SER A 133 -15.82 -18.01 -9.13
N ALA A 134 -14.85 -17.20 -9.59
CA ALA A 134 -13.50 -17.14 -9.04
C ALA A 134 -13.49 -16.75 -7.55
N ILE A 135 -14.14 -15.65 -7.18
CA ILE A 135 -14.22 -15.18 -5.79
C ILE A 135 -14.73 -16.26 -4.84
N THR A 136 -15.87 -16.90 -5.13
CA THR A 136 -16.46 -17.91 -4.25
C THR A 136 -15.55 -19.12 -4.08
N LYS A 137 -14.91 -19.57 -5.16
CA LYS A 137 -14.00 -20.72 -5.11
C LYS A 137 -12.70 -20.42 -4.39
N ASN A 138 -12.14 -19.22 -4.59
CA ASN A 138 -10.91 -18.78 -3.92
C ASN A 138 -11.14 -18.60 -2.42
N VAL A 139 -12.26 -17.99 -2.01
CA VAL A 139 -12.64 -17.86 -0.59
C VAL A 139 -12.87 -19.25 0.04
N ALA A 140 -13.55 -20.17 -0.64
CA ALA A 140 -13.74 -21.52 -0.11
C ALA A 140 -12.40 -22.25 0.12
N LYS A 141 -11.46 -22.16 -0.84
CA LYS A 141 -10.10 -22.70 -0.70
C LYS A 141 -9.29 -22.00 0.39
N GLU A 142 -9.45 -20.70 0.56
CA GLU A 142 -8.82 -19.93 1.63
C GLU A 142 -9.23 -20.50 3.00
N TYR A 143 -10.52 -20.72 3.23
CA TYR A 143 -11.01 -21.32 4.47
C TYR A 143 -10.58 -22.77 4.65
N GLU A 144 -10.62 -23.58 3.59
CA GLU A 144 -10.13 -24.97 3.61
C GLU A 144 -8.68 -25.05 4.11
N ARG A 145 -7.82 -24.13 3.67
CA ARG A 145 -6.38 -24.13 4.00
C ARG A 145 -6.04 -23.45 5.32
N ASN A 146 -6.86 -22.50 5.78
CA ASN A 146 -6.49 -21.60 6.88
C ASN A 146 -7.39 -21.66 8.12
N GLN A 147 -8.31 -22.63 8.17
CA GLN A 147 -9.28 -22.80 9.26
C GLN A 147 -8.66 -22.70 10.66
N GLU A 148 -7.51 -23.34 10.87
CA GLU A 148 -6.84 -23.36 12.19
C GLU A 148 -6.32 -21.97 12.59
N ARG A 149 -5.65 -21.28 11.65
CA ARG A 149 -5.16 -19.90 11.84
C ARG A 149 -6.32 -18.95 12.14
N TYR A 150 -7.43 -19.09 11.43
CA TYR A 150 -8.62 -18.25 11.65
C TYR A 150 -9.30 -18.54 12.97
N SER A 151 -9.31 -19.79 13.42
CA SER A 151 -9.84 -20.17 14.73
C SER A 151 -9.03 -19.52 15.85
N LEU A 152 -7.69 -19.46 15.72
CA LEU A 152 -6.82 -18.71 16.64
C LEU A 152 -7.15 -17.20 16.65
N LEU A 153 -7.25 -16.57 15.48
CA LEU A 153 -7.53 -15.12 15.39
C LEU A 153 -8.93 -14.77 15.94
N LYS A 154 -9.94 -15.60 15.63
CA LYS A 154 -11.30 -15.45 16.18
C LYS A 154 -11.32 -15.68 17.70
N TRP A 155 -10.47 -16.58 18.22
CA TRP A 155 -10.29 -16.75 19.66
C TRP A 155 -9.70 -15.49 20.28
N ALA A 156 -8.66 -14.92 19.66
CA ALA A 156 -8.03 -13.70 20.15
C ALA A 156 -9.02 -12.52 20.22
N GLN A 157 -9.82 -12.32 19.16
CA GLN A 157 -10.88 -11.31 19.13
C GLN A 157 -11.87 -11.45 20.31
N LYS A 158 -12.21 -12.69 20.70
CA LYS A 158 -13.12 -12.94 21.84
C LYS A 158 -12.43 -12.82 23.21
N SER A 159 -11.13 -13.09 23.27
CA SER A 159 -10.38 -13.36 24.50
C SER A 159 -9.46 -12.21 24.95
N PHE A 160 -9.15 -11.25 24.08
CA PHE A 160 -8.43 -10.02 24.39
C PHE A 160 -9.36 -8.81 24.29
N LYS A 161 -9.18 -7.83 25.18
CA LYS A 161 -9.77 -6.49 25.03
C LYS A 161 -8.91 -5.67 24.07
N ASN A 162 -9.49 -4.66 23.44
CA ASN A 162 -8.80 -3.78 22.49
C ASN A 162 -8.22 -4.51 21.28
N PHE A 163 -8.74 -5.69 20.94
CA PHE A 163 -8.28 -6.50 19.81
C PHE A 163 -9.45 -6.80 18.88
N ASN A 164 -9.45 -6.17 17.71
CA ASN A 164 -10.48 -6.35 16.68
C ASN A 164 -9.88 -7.09 15.49
N VAL A 165 -10.68 -7.96 14.89
CA VAL A 165 -10.31 -8.68 13.66
C VAL A 165 -11.31 -8.31 12.57
N VAL A 166 -10.82 -7.77 11.47
CA VAL A 166 -11.53 -7.71 10.21
C VAL A 166 -11.35 -9.07 9.51
N PRO A 167 -12.43 -9.86 9.38
CA PRO A 167 -12.38 -11.23 8.87
C PRO A 167 -12.01 -11.31 7.38
N PRO A 168 -11.71 -12.52 6.87
CA PRO A 168 -11.40 -12.74 5.45
C PRO A 168 -12.47 -12.18 4.51
N ASN A 169 -12.10 -11.99 3.25
CA ASN A 169 -13.02 -11.54 2.18
C ASN A 169 -13.67 -10.16 2.47
N SER A 170 -12.95 -9.28 3.16
CA SER A 170 -13.41 -7.93 3.55
C SER A 170 -12.63 -6.81 2.85
N GLY A 171 -11.32 -6.99 2.64
CA GLY A 171 -10.45 -5.99 2.05
C GLY A 171 -8.98 -6.18 2.45
N ILE A 172 -8.12 -5.29 1.98
CA ILE A 172 -6.68 -5.25 2.29
C ILE A 172 -6.45 -4.26 3.44
N CYS A 173 -5.58 -4.61 4.38
CA CYS A 173 -5.32 -3.90 5.63
C CYS A 173 -5.16 -2.38 5.44
N HIS A 174 -4.34 -1.94 4.48
CA HIS A 174 -4.06 -0.52 4.27
C HIS A 174 -5.22 0.26 3.64
N GLN A 175 -6.00 -0.38 2.77
CA GLN A 175 -7.19 0.26 2.18
C GLN A 175 -8.32 0.35 3.20
N VAL A 176 -8.57 -0.72 3.96
CA VAL A 176 -9.50 -0.70 5.11
C VAL A 176 -9.05 0.32 6.16
N ASN A 177 -7.74 0.47 6.39
CA ASN A 177 -7.20 1.48 7.28
C ASN A 177 -7.46 2.90 6.77
N LEU A 178 -7.22 3.17 5.48
CA LEU A 178 -7.45 4.48 4.89
C LEU A 178 -8.94 4.86 4.89
N GLU A 179 -9.81 3.94 4.49
CA GLU A 179 -11.24 4.17 4.31
C GLU A 179 -12.03 4.16 5.63
N HIS A 180 -11.57 3.43 6.66
CA HIS A 180 -12.34 3.20 7.89
C HIS A 180 -11.53 3.33 9.20
N LEU A 181 -10.46 2.53 9.39
CA LEU A 181 -9.81 2.41 10.70
C LEU A 181 -8.96 3.64 11.10
N GLY A 182 -8.51 4.43 10.12
CA GLY A 182 -7.74 5.66 10.32
C GLY A 182 -8.60 6.77 10.88
N ARG A 183 -8.24 7.28 12.07
CA ARG A 183 -9.01 8.32 12.75
C ARG A 183 -8.49 9.73 12.49
N VAL A 184 -7.23 9.90 12.07
CA VAL A 184 -6.52 11.21 11.96
C VAL A 184 -6.34 11.92 13.31
N PHE A 185 -7.41 12.04 14.10
CA PHE A 185 -7.38 12.33 15.53
C PHE A 185 -8.12 11.25 16.31
N ILE A 186 -7.46 10.67 17.31
CA ILE A 186 -8.10 9.77 18.27
C ILE A 186 -8.93 10.60 19.24
N MET A 187 -10.17 10.15 19.46
CA MET A 187 -11.06 10.67 20.48
C MET A 187 -11.07 9.72 21.66
N ASP A 188 -10.34 10.06 22.71
CA ASP A 188 -10.29 9.31 23.95
C ASP A 188 -11.45 9.73 24.87
N THR A 189 -12.41 8.82 24.99
CA THR A 189 -13.61 8.99 25.82
C THR A 189 -13.46 8.40 27.22
N GLU A 190 -12.37 7.68 27.49
CA GLU A 190 -12.07 7.09 28.80
C GLU A 190 -11.29 8.06 29.71
N ALA A 191 -10.67 9.10 29.13
CA ALA A 191 -10.08 10.20 29.87
C ALA A 191 -11.10 10.98 30.72
N GLN A 192 -10.62 11.69 31.76
CA GLN A 192 -11.49 12.49 32.65
C GLN A 192 -12.30 13.56 31.89
N ASP A 193 -11.67 14.19 30.90
CA ASP A 193 -12.31 15.04 29.90
C ASP A 193 -12.13 14.39 28.53
N LEU A 194 -13.06 14.63 27.61
CA LEU A 194 -12.94 14.17 26.22
C LEU A 194 -11.65 14.72 25.59
N LEU A 195 -10.68 13.83 25.37
CA LEU A 195 -9.34 14.18 24.92
C LEU A 195 -9.20 13.84 23.43
N ALA A 196 -8.58 14.75 22.67
CA ALA A 196 -8.17 14.48 21.29
C ALA A 196 -6.65 14.60 21.12
N TYR A 197 -6.08 13.67 20.36
CA TYR A 197 -4.67 13.68 19.97
C TYR A 197 -4.48 13.07 18.58
N PRO A 198 -3.39 13.39 17.86
CA PRO A 198 -3.12 12.83 16.54
C PRO A 198 -3.15 11.29 16.55
N ASP A 199 -3.81 10.71 15.55
CA ASP A 199 -3.73 9.28 15.27
C ASP A 199 -2.34 8.96 14.75
N THR A 200 -1.70 7.99 15.39
CA THR A 200 -0.39 7.48 15.01
C THR A 200 -0.35 5.97 15.24
N LEU A 201 0.39 5.24 14.43
CA LEU A 201 0.45 3.78 14.55
C LEU A 201 1.80 3.20 14.16
N VAL A 202 2.02 1.98 14.61
CA VAL A 202 2.95 1.05 13.98
C VAL A 202 2.13 -0.10 13.41
N GLY A 203 2.59 -0.69 12.31
CA GLY A 203 1.94 -1.86 11.75
C GLY A 203 2.89 -3.00 11.46
N THR A 204 2.43 -4.24 11.55
CA THR A 204 3.23 -5.43 11.20
C THR A 204 3.21 -5.72 9.70
N ASP A 205 3.20 -4.65 8.91
CA ASP A 205 3.34 -4.63 7.45
C ASP A 205 4.11 -3.39 7.01
N SER A 206 5.04 -3.55 6.07
CA SER A 206 5.92 -2.47 5.62
C SER A 206 5.17 -1.30 4.99
N HIS A 207 4.03 -1.53 4.32
CA HIS A 207 3.29 -0.50 3.59
C HIS A 207 2.24 0.24 4.45
N THR A 208 2.29 0.05 5.77
CA THR A 208 1.58 0.89 6.75
C THR A 208 1.72 2.41 6.48
N PRO A 209 2.85 2.93 5.94
CA PRO A 209 2.97 4.31 5.49
C PRO A 209 1.89 4.80 4.52
N MET A 210 1.11 3.94 3.86
CA MET A 210 -0.01 4.36 3.02
C MET A 210 -0.98 5.31 3.74
N ILE A 211 -1.19 5.12 5.04
CA ILE A 211 -2.07 5.96 5.87
C ILE A 211 -1.56 7.39 6.05
N ASN A 212 -0.27 7.63 5.77
CA ASN A 212 0.32 8.96 5.86
C ASN A 212 -0.24 9.94 4.81
N GLY A 213 -0.96 9.44 3.80
CA GLY A 213 -1.68 10.26 2.82
C GLY A 213 -2.81 11.12 3.41
N ILE A 214 -3.30 10.79 4.62
CA ILE A 214 -4.31 11.55 5.38
C ILE A 214 -3.75 12.20 6.65
N GLY A 215 -2.42 12.35 6.75
CA GLY A 215 -1.77 13.01 7.90
C GLY A 215 -1.74 12.20 9.19
N VAL A 216 -2.00 10.89 9.12
CA VAL A 216 -1.76 9.94 10.22
C VAL A 216 -0.31 9.49 10.15
N MET A 217 0.45 9.57 11.24
CA MET A 217 1.84 9.10 11.26
C MET A 217 1.88 7.58 11.48
N GLY A 218 2.29 6.81 10.45
CA GLY A 218 2.43 5.35 10.57
C GLY A 218 3.53 4.73 9.72
N TRP A 219 4.14 3.66 10.24
CA TRP A 219 5.14 2.87 9.52
C TRP A 219 5.16 1.41 9.94
N GLY A 220 5.85 0.58 9.13
CA GLY A 220 5.99 -0.85 9.37
C GLY A 220 7.07 -1.17 10.39
N VAL A 221 6.80 -2.12 11.29
CA VAL A 221 7.74 -2.68 12.28
C VAL A 221 7.65 -4.21 12.31
N GLY A 222 8.58 -4.86 13.01
CA GLY A 222 8.51 -6.30 13.27
C GLY A 222 7.41 -6.67 14.27
N GLY A 223 7.08 -7.96 14.34
CA GLY A 223 6.05 -8.48 15.26
C GLY A 223 6.37 -8.17 16.73
N ILE A 224 7.62 -8.35 17.13
CA ILE A 224 8.08 -8.14 18.51
C ILE A 224 7.96 -6.66 18.92
N GLU A 225 8.35 -5.72 18.05
CA GLU A 225 8.18 -4.30 18.34
C GLU A 225 6.69 -3.93 18.46
N ALA A 226 5.85 -4.47 17.57
CA ALA A 226 4.41 -4.27 17.66
C ALA A 226 3.85 -4.85 18.97
N GLU A 227 4.28 -6.04 19.40
CA GLU A 227 3.87 -6.66 20.67
C GLU A 227 4.28 -5.83 21.88
N ALA A 228 5.50 -5.29 21.90
CA ALA A 228 5.95 -4.39 22.94
C ALA A 228 5.02 -3.16 23.04
N VAL A 229 4.69 -2.53 21.89
CA VAL A 229 3.75 -1.40 21.81
C VAL A 229 2.36 -1.81 22.28
N MET A 230 1.85 -2.97 21.84
CA MET A 230 0.55 -3.50 22.27
C MET A 230 0.51 -3.63 23.79
N LEU A 231 1.59 -4.06 24.44
CA LEU A 231 1.69 -4.20 25.90
C LEU A 231 2.07 -2.89 26.63
N GLY A 232 2.06 -1.76 25.92
CA GLY A 232 2.24 -0.41 26.48
C GLY A 232 3.68 0.04 26.66
N GLN A 233 4.67 -0.67 26.09
CA GLN A 233 6.02 -0.14 25.98
C GLN A 233 6.07 0.95 24.90
N PRO A 234 6.86 2.01 25.09
CA PRO A 234 7.20 2.90 23.98
C PRO A 234 7.99 2.16 22.91
N TYR A 235 7.80 2.58 21.67
CA TYR A 235 8.74 2.34 20.59
C TYR A 235 9.90 3.33 20.71
N TYR A 236 11.09 2.83 21.03
CA TYR A 236 12.29 3.65 21.07
C TYR A 236 12.80 3.88 19.65
N MET A 237 13.05 5.14 19.32
CA MET A 237 13.59 5.52 18.02
C MET A 237 14.57 6.67 18.11
N SER A 238 15.55 6.66 17.20
CA SER A 238 16.38 7.82 16.92
C SER A 238 15.53 8.96 16.36
N VAL A 239 15.79 10.20 16.82
CA VAL A 239 15.20 11.41 16.25
C VAL A 239 15.59 11.50 14.76
N PRO A 240 14.64 11.50 13.82
CA PRO A 240 14.94 11.35 12.40
C PRO A 240 15.35 12.69 11.77
N GLU A 241 16.20 12.61 10.75
CA GLU A 241 16.30 13.69 9.75
C GLU A 241 15.00 13.74 8.93
N VAL A 242 14.61 14.94 8.47
CA VAL A 242 13.40 15.13 7.66
C VAL A 242 13.75 15.74 6.31
N ILE A 243 13.49 15.01 5.24
CA ILE A 243 13.69 15.44 3.85
C ILE A 243 12.37 16.00 3.33
N GLY A 244 12.36 17.29 2.99
CA GLY A 244 11.20 17.93 2.37
C GLY A 244 11.16 17.64 0.88
N VAL A 245 10.06 17.12 0.36
CA VAL A 245 9.83 16.96 -1.08
C VAL A 245 8.86 18.03 -1.55
N ARG A 246 9.39 19.04 -2.25
CA ARG A 246 8.60 20.14 -2.81
C ARG A 246 7.99 19.71 -4.15
N LEU A 247 6.67 19.57 -4.18
CA LEU A 247 5.90 19.31 -5.39
C LEU A 247 5.48 20.62 -6.04
N THR A 248 5.79 20.79 -7.32
CA THR A 248 5.40 21.95 -8.15
C THR A 248 4.72 21.49 -9.44
N GLY A 249 4.07 22.42 -10.15
CA GLY A 249 3.34 22.08 -11.37
C GLY A 249 2.11 21.21 -11.11
N ALA A 250 1.65 20.52 -12.15
CA ALA A 250 0.57 19.53 -12.12
C ALA A 250 0.90 18.40 -13.10
N LEU A 251 0.36 17.21 -12.85
CA LEU A 251 0.50 16.08 -13.77
C LEU A 251 -0.11 16.43 -15.13
N LYS A 252 0.54 15.97 -16.20
CA LYS A 252 0.00 16.09 -17.57
C LYS A 252 -1.19 15.14 -17.75
N THR A 253 -2.04 15.44 -18.73
CA THR A 253 -3.16 14.56 -19.10
C THR A 253 -2.69 13.16 -19.45
N GLY A 254 -3.42 12.16 -18.94
CA GLY A 254 -3.08 10.75 -19.13
C GLY A 254 -1.97 10.23 -18.22
N VAL A 255 -1.34 11.06 -17.39
CA VAL A 255 -0.37 10.64 -16.38
C VAL A 255 -1.09 10.31 -15.07
N THR A 256 -0.78 9.16 -14.49
CA THR A 256 -1.46 8.63 -13.31
C THR A 256 -0.66 8.83 -12.01
N ALA A 257 -1.32 8.66 -10.87
CA ALA A 257 -0.63 8.61 -9.57
C ALA A 257 0.42 7.47 -9.50
N THR A 258 0.20 6.38 -10.26
CA THR A 258 1.17 5.28 -10.36
C THR A 258 2.47 5.75 -11.01
N ASP A 259 2.38 6.52 -12.10
CA ASP A 259 3.55 7.07 -12.80
C ASP A 259 4.34 8.03 -11.89
N LEU A 260 3.62 8.85 -11.13
CA LEU A 260 4.19 9.76 -10.15
C LEU A 260 4.94 9.01 -9.03
N VAL A 261 4.34 7.98 -8.43
CA VAL A 261 5.01 7.25 -7.34
C VAL A 261 6.23 6.47 -7.82
N LEU A 262 6.21 5.90 -9.03
CA LEU A 262 7.38 5.23 -9.60
C LEU A 262 8.52 6.23 -9.86
N THR A 263 8.19 7.43 -10.35
CA THR A 263 9.14 8.54 -10.52
C THR A 263 9.73 9.01 -9.19
N ILE A 264 8.88 9.21 -8.17
CA ILE A 264 9.32 9.58 -6.82
C ILE A 264 10.22 8.50 -6.22
N THR A 265 9.87 7.21 -6.42
CA THR A 265 10.64 6.08 -5.90
C THR A 265 12.05 6.05 -6.49
N GLU A 266 12.17 6.25 -7.82
CA GLU A 266 13.45 6.36 -8.51
C GLU A 266 14.30 7.52 -7.94
N ILE A 267 13.71 8.72 -7.82
CA ILE A 267 14.39 9.93 -7.34
C ILE A 267 14.85 9.75 -5.89
N LEU A 268 13.95 9.35 -5.00
CA LEU A 268 14.26 9.25 -3.57
C LEU A 268 15.24 8.11 -3.25
N ARG A 269 15.29 7.06 -4.07
CA ARG A 269 16.38 6.07 -3.98
C ARG A 269 17.74 6.64 -4.30
N LYS A 270 17.84 7.50 -5.32
CA LYS A 270 19.10 8.21 -5.64
C LYS A 270 19.49 9.19 -4.51
N GLU A 271 18.50 9.77 -3.83
CA GLU A 271 18.69 10.67 -2.68
C GLU A 271 19.06 9.98 -1.36
N LYS A 272 19.00 8.63 -1.29
CA LYS A 272 19.40 7.82 -0.13
C LYS A 272 18.71 8.24 1.18
N VAL A 273 17.39 8.23 1.17
CA VAL A 273 16.54 8.62 2.31
C VAL A 273 16.31 7.51 3.35
N VAL A 274 17.20 6.50 3.40
CA VAL A 274 17.07 5.35 4.32
C VAL A 274 17.06 5.81 5.77
N GLU A 275 16.10 5.29 6.57
CA GLU A 275 15.88 5.63 7.99
C GLU A 275 15.50 7.10 8.28
N LYS A 276 15.25 7.89 7.23
CA LYS A 276 14.80 9.28 7.35
C LYS A 276 13.29 9.39 7.23
N PHE A 277 12.76 10.54 7.64
CA PHE A 277 11.40 10.93 7.27
C PHE A 277 11.44 11.71 5.96
N VAL A 278 10.42 11.51 5.14
CA VAL A 278 10.10 12.28 3.95
C VAL A 278 8.78 13.00 4.22
N GLU A 279 8.72 14.31 4.00
CA GLU A 279 7.51 15.11 4.16
C GLU A 279 7.23 15.88 2.87
N TYR A 280 6.04 15.70 2.31
CA TYR A 280 5.63 16.31 1.05
C TYR A 280 4.99 17.67 1.30
N PHE A 281 5.34 18.66 0.47
CA PHE A 281 4.82 20.01 0.57
C PHE A 281 4.88 20.74 -0.78
N GLY A 282 4.34 21.94 -0.85
CA GLY A 282 4.43 22.81 -2.03
C GLY A 282 3.13 22.86 -2.85
N PRO A 283 3.06 23.79 -3.81
CA PRO A 283 1.82 24.12 -4.52
C PRO A 283 1.24 22.94 -5.33
N GLY A 284 2.10 22.03 -5.81
CA GLY A 284 1.66 20.85 -6.57
C GLY A 284 0.81 19.89 -5.74
N MET A 285 0.92 19.91 -4.40
CA MET A 285 0.15 19.03 -3.51
C MET A 285 -1.36 19.26 -3.61
N LYS A 286 -1.81 20.48 -3.93
CA LYS A 286 -3.23 20.81 -4.12
C LYS A 286 -3.87 20.09 -5.31
N SER A 287 -3.06 19.71 -6.30
CA SER A 287 -3.52 18.96 -7.48
C SER A 287 -3.73 17.47 -7.21
N LEU A 288 -3.21 16.96 -6.08
CA LEU A 288 -3.26 15.54 -5.73
C LEU A 288 -4.43 15.25 -4.78
N SER A 289 -5.27 14.28 -5.15
CA SER A 289 -6.29 13.73 -4.26
C SER A 289 -5.65 12.94 -3.11
N VAL A 290 -6.41 12.68 -2.04
CA VAL A 290 -5.91 11.84 -0.93
C VAL A 290 -5.49 10.45 -1.42
N THR A 291 -6.20 9.89 -2.40
CA THR A 291 -5.86 8.56 -2.93
C THR A 291 -4.58 8.58 -3.77
N ASP A 292 -4.25 9.69 -4.43
CA ASP A 292 -2.94 9.88 -5.07
C ASP A 292 -1.83 9.98 -4.02
N ARG A 293 -2.06 10.74 -2.94
CA ARG A 293 -1.12 10.86 -1.82
C ARG A 293 -0.89 9.52 -1.12
N ALA A 294 -1.95 8.73 -0.91
CA ALA A 294 -1.86 7.40 -0.34
C ALA A 294 -1.08 6.45 -1.26
N THR A 295 -1.23 6.56 -2.59
CA THR A 295 -0.42 5.82 -3.56
C THR A 295 1.07 6.12 -3.39
N ILE A 296 1.42 7.42 -3.25
CA ILE A 296 2.80 7.87 -3.04
C ILE A 296 3.34 7.40 -1.68
N ALA A 297 2.56 7.58 -0.63
CA ALA A 297 2.93 7.22 0.73
C ALA A 297 3.05 5.69 0.93
N ASN A 298 2.29 4.89 0.19
CA ASN A 298 2.36 3.43 0.23
C ASN A 298 3.78 2.92 -0.09
N MET A 299 4.43 3.48 -1.12
CA MET A 299 5.76 3.05 -1.59
C MET A 299 6.93 3.60 -0.77
N THR A 300 6.67 4.13 0.43
CA THR A 300 7.71 4.58 1.37
C THR A 300 8.83 3.56 1.59
N PRO A 301 8.53 2.27 1.84
CA PRO A 301 9.57 1.25 2.01
C PRO A 301 10.41 1.03 0.75
N GLU A 302 9.80 1.18 -0.43
CA GLU A 302 10.43 0.95 -1.72
C GLU A 302 11.49 2.01 -2.04
N TYR A 303 11.39 3.24 -1.50
CA TYR A 303 12.49 4.22 -1.50
C TYR A 303 13.26 4.34 -0.17
N GLY A 304 12.82 3.61 0.86
CA GLY A 304 13.57 3.25 2.07
C GLY A 304 13.45 4.19 3.24
N ALA A 305 12.65 5.24 3.11
CA ALA A 305 12.34 6.09 4.24
C ALA A 305 11.54 5.30 5.29
N THR A 306 11.55 5.79 6.53
CA THR A 306 10.67 5.29 7.58
C THR A 306 9.26 5.82 7.39
N LEU A 307 9.13 7.07 6.90
CA LEU A 307 7.87 7.79 6.78
C LEU A 307 7.84 8.57 5.46
N GLY A 308 6.73 8.52 4.74
CA GLY A 308 6.42 9.39 3.59
C GLY A 308 5.12 10.15 3.87
N PHE A 309 5.22 11.37 4.38
CA PHE A 309 4.14 12.07 5.09
C PHE A 309 3.51 13.20 4.30
N PHE A 310 2.17 13.20 4.19
CA PHE A 310 1.39 14.34 3.72
C PHE A 310 0.68 14.98 4.91
N PRO A 311 0.89 16.27 5.21
CA PRO A 311 0.22 16.92 6.31
C PRO A 311 -1.29 17.07 6.06
N ILE A 312 -2.05 17.20 7.15
CA ILE A 312 -3.51 17.37 7.11
C ILE A 312 -3.84 18.69 6.41
N ASP A 313 -4.72 18.66 5.43
CA ASP A 313 -5.18 19.84 4.67
C ASP A 313 -6.66 19.70 4.26
N GLU A 314 -7.15 20.58 3.40
CA GLU A 314 -8.53 20.56 2.90
C GLU A 314 -8.88 19.23 2.21
N LYS A 315 -7.95 18.63 1.45
CA LYS A 315 -8.18 17.33 0.79
C LYS A 315 -8.36 16.19 1.79
N THR A 316 -7.68 16.26 2.93
CA THR A 316 -7.88 15.31 4.03
C THR A 316 -9.31 15.40 4.57
N VAL A 317 -9.82 16.62 4.80
CA VAL A 317 -11.19 16.86 5.28
C VAL A 317 -12.23 16.38 4.25
N GLU A 318 -12.08 16.77 2.98
CA GLU A 318 -12.94 16.33 1.88
C GLU A 318 -13.02 14.80 1.78
N TYR A 319 -11.88 14.10 1.94
CA TYR A 319 -11.83 12.64 1.90
C TYR A 319 -12.56 11.99 3.08
N LEU A 320 -12.39 12.52 4.31
CA LEU A 320 -13.13 12.04 5.48
C LEU A 320 -14.65 12.21 5.26
N GLU A 321 -15.09 13.34 4.71
CA GLU A 321 -16.50 13.53 4.37
C GLU A 321 -16.98 12.54 3.31
N LEU A 322 -16.24 12.35 2.21
CA LEU A 322 -16.55 11.40 1.15
C LEU A 322 -16.71 9.96 1.67
N THR A 323 -15.89 9.59 2.65
CA THR A 323 -15.85 8.25 3.25
C THR A 323 -16.81 8.09 4.44
N ASN A 324 -17.88 8.90 4.49
CA ASN A 324 -18.92 8.85 5.53
C ASN A 324 -18.41 9.16 6.95
N ARG A 325 -17.39 10.03 7.08
CA ARG A 325 -16.77 10.43 8.37
C ARG A 325 -16.87 11.95 8.62
N ALA A 326 -17.98 12.59 8.23
CA ALA A 326 -18.15 14.05 8.32
C ALA A 326 -18.04 14.62 9.75
N GLU A 327 -18.59 13.94 10.77
CA GLU A 327 -18.41 14.39 12.17
C GLU A 327 -16.94 14.39 12.61
N GLN A 328 -16.20 13.37 12.18
CA GLN A 328 -14.77 13.23 12.46
C GLN A 328 -13.98 14.28 11.68
N ALA A 329 -14.35 14.58 10.43
CA ALA A 329 -13.73 15.61 9.61
C ALA A 329 -13.75 16.99 10.31
N ALA A 330 -14.90 17.37 10.89
CA ALA A 330 -15.03 18.64 11.63
C ALA A 330 -14.12 18.69 12.87
N VAL A 331 -13.97 17.57 13.59
CA VAL A 331 -13.06 17.48 14.74
C VAL A 331 -11.61 17.54 14.30
N VAL A 332 -11.24 16.81 13.25
CA VAL A 332 -9.90 16.76 12.68
C VAL A 332 -9.46 18.16 12.25
N GLU A 333 -10.29 18.88 11.51
CA GLU A 333 -9.97 20.25 11.08
C GLU A 333 -9.73 21.18 12.28
N ALA A 334 -10.65 21.19 13.24
CA ALA A 334 -10.55 22.06 14.42
C ALA A 334 -9.31 21.75 15.28
N CYS A 335 -9.01 20.47 15.50
CA CYS A 335 -7.85 20.04 16.28
C CYS A 335 -6.55 20.31 15.53
N ALA A 336 -6.47 19.96 14.25
CA ALA A 336 -5.27 20.18 13.42
C ALA A 336 -4.93 21.66 13.32
N ARG A 337 -5.91 22.54 13.11
CA ARG A 337 -5.70 23.99 13.10
C ARG A 337 -5.23 24.49 14.46
N SER A 338 -5.82 23.99 15.55
CA SER A 338 -5.47 24.39 16.92
C SER A 338 -4.05 23.98 17.33
N LEU A 339 -3.55 22.85 16.83
CA LEU A 339 -2.21 22.32 17.10
C LEU A 339 -1.15 22.77 16.08
N GLY A 340 -1.52 23.53 15.05
CA GLY A 340 -0.60 23.91 13.97
C GLY A 340 -0.17 22.71 13.09
N LEU A 341 -1.03 21.70 13.00
CA LEU A 341 -0.89 20.48 12.19
C LEU A 341 -1.67 20.55 10.87
N PHE A 342 -2.45 21.61 10.66
CA PHE A 342 -3.14 21.86 9.39
C PHE A 342 -2.22 22.64 8.44
N TYR A 343 -1.95 22.07 7.26
CA TYR A 343 -1.07 22.65 6.26
C TYR A 343 -1.68 23.88 5.60
N THR A 344 -0.87 24.93 5.47
CA THR A 344 -1.18 26.13 4.68
C THR A 344 0.08 26.61 3.98
N GLU A 345 -0.02 27.09 2.74
CA GLU A 345 1.14 27.57 1.95
C GLU A 345 1.88 28.76 2.59
N SER A 346 1.26 29.45 3.55
CA SER A 346 1.82 30.62 4.23
C SER A 346 2.96 30.29 5.20
N ARG A 347 3.15 29.02 5.59
CA ARG A 347 4.20 28.63 6.55
C ARG A 347 4.92 27.37 6.09
N GLU A 348 6.14 27.56 5.60
CA GLU A 348 7.00 26.47 5.17
C GLU A 348 7.81 25.90 6.36
N PRO A 349 7.73 24.59 6.63
CA PRO A 349 8.60 23.96 7.62
C PRO A 349 10.07 23.97 7.23
N GLU A 350 10.95 23.93 8.22
CA GLU A 350 12.38 23.81 8.01
C GLU A 350 12.81 22.33 7.95
N TYR A 351 13.26 21.89 6.78
CA TYR A 351 13.74 20.52 6.55
C TYR A 351 15.26 20.40 6.65
N THR A 352 15.75 19.16 6.82
CA THR A 352 17.18 18.82 6.73
C THR A 352 17.72 19.07 5.33
N LYS A 353 16.96 18.68 4.31
CA LYS A 353 17.24 18.91 2.89
C LYS A 353 15.91 19.04 2.15
N VAL A 354 15.88 19.80 1.05
CA VAL A 354 14.75 19.88 0.14
C VAL A 354 15.11 19.23 -1.20
N VAL A 355 14.20 18.40 -1.72
CA VAL A 355 14.22 17.81 -3.06
C VAL A 355 13.03 18.39 -3.82
N GLU A 356 13.24 18.89 -5.03
CA GLU A 356 12.15 19.48 -5.84
C GLU A 356 11.74 18.53 -6.95
N ILE A 357 10.42 18.38 -7.14
CA ILE A 357 9.82 17.55 -8.19
C ILE A 357 8.74 18.36 -8.90
N ASP A 358 8.95 18.62 -10.19
CA ASP A 358 7.96 19.22 -11.06
C ASP A 358 7.06 18.12 -11.66
N LEU A 359 5.80 18.12 -11.25
CA LEU A 359 4.80 17.14 -11.66
C LEU A 359 4.57 17.15 -13.19
N SER A 360 4.86 18.25 -13.89
CA SER A 360 4.71 18.33 -15.35
C SER A 360 5.77 17.55 -16.13
N THR A 361 6.84 17.14 -15.46
CA THR A 361 7.93 16.32 -16.04
C THR A 361 7.65 14.82 -15.96
N VAL A 362 6.66 14.41 -15.17
CA VAL A 362 6.27 13.00 -15.05
C VAL A 362 5.64 12.54 -16.35
N GLU A 363 6.01 11.33 -16.76
CA GLU A 363 5.56 10.67 -17.98
C GLU A 363 5.03 9.27 -17.66
N PRO A 364 4.15 8.70 -18.50
CA PRO A 364 3.68 7.33 -18.32
C PRO A 364 4.84 6.32 -18.32
N CYS A 365 4.85 5.42 -17.33
CA CYS A 365 5.97 4.51 -17.12
C CYS A 365 5.54 3.18 -16.49
N LEU A 366 6.47 2.22 -16.50
CA LEU A 366 6.43 1.00 -15.69
C LEU A 366 7.69 0.95 -14.82
N ALA A 367 7.73 0.04 -13.85
CA ALA A 367 8.97 -0.32 -13.17
C ALA A 367 9.22 -1.83 -13.22
N GLY A 368 10.41 -2.24 -13.63
CA GLY A 368 10.74 -3.65 -13.86
C GLY A 368 12.11 -3.86 -14.52
N PRO A 369 12.50 -5.13 -14.77
CA PRO A 369 11.73 -6.35 -14.51
C PRO A 369 11.85 -6.89 -13.07
N ALA A 370 12.72 -6.34 -12.23
CA ALA A 370 13.09 -6.98 -10.96
C ALA A 370 13.12 -6.06 -9.74
N ARG A 371 13.04 -4.73 -9.90
CA ARG A 371 13.08 -3.79 -8.77
C ARG A 371 12.08 -2.64 -8.95
N PRO A 372 11.47 -2.11 -7.87
CA PRO A 372 10.47 -1.04 -7.97
C PRO A 372 11.03 0.30 -8.44
N GLN A 373 12.32 0.56 -8.20
CA GLN A 373 13.01 1.78 -8.63
C GLN A 373 13.53 1.73 -10.07
N ASP A 374 13.43 0.57 -10.76
CA ASP A 374 13.86 0.42 -12.15
C ASP A 374 12.77 0.95 -13.09
N ARG A 375 12.55 2.27 -13.04
CA ARG A 375 11.55 2.98 -13.86
C ARG A 375 11.96 2.95 -15.33
N ILE A 376 11.00 2.65 -16.21
CA ILE A 376 11.17 2.63 -17.66
C ILE A 376 9.99 3.40 -18.27
N SER A 377 10.28 4.41 -19.10
CA SER A 377 9.25 5.15 -19.84
C SER A 377 8.50 4.22 -20.79
N LEU A 378 7.24 4.52 -21.14
CA LEU A 378 6.53 3.72 -22.15
C LEU A 378 7.25 3.66 -23.49
N CYS A 379 7.93 4.75 -23.88
CA CYS A 379 8.70 4.82 -25.13
C CYS A 379 9.88 3.84 -25.14
N ASP A 380 10.55 3.68 -23.99
CA ASP A 380 11.79 2.93 -23.88
C ASP A 380 11.56 1.45 -23.50
N LEU A 381 10.33 1.06 -23.15
CA LEU A 381 10.01 -0.27 -22.66
C LEU A 381 10.43 -1.39 -23.62
N LYS A 382 10.13 -1.24 -24.91
CA LYS A 382 10.48 -2.23 -25.94
C LYS A 382 11.99 -2.42 -26.07
N SER A 383 12.76 -1.32 -26.08
CA SER A 383 14.22 -1.38 -26.12
C SER A 383 14.81 -1.91 -24.82
N GLY A 384 14.27 -1.49 -23.67
CA GLY A 384 14.71 -1.97 -22.36
C GLY A 384 14.48 -3.46 -22.18
N PHE A 385 13.37 -4.01 -22.69
CA PHE A 385 13.16 -5.45 -22.68
C PHE A 385 14.09 -6.20 -23.64
N ALA A 386 14.45 -5.62 -24.79
CA ALA A 386 15.42 -6.22 -25.69
C ALA A 386 16.80 -6.37 -25.01
N GLU A 387 17.20 -5.44 -24.14
CA GLU A 387 18.42 -5.56 -23.32
C GLU A 387 18.37 -6.73 -22.35
N VAL A 388 17.20 -7.03 -21.77
CA VAL A 388 17.00 -8.20 -20.90
C VAL A 388 17.25 -9.52 -21.64
N LEU A 389 16.92 -9.58 -22.93
CA LEU A 389 17.15 -10.77 -23.78
C LEU A 389 18.58 -10.85 -24.36
N GLY A 390 19.43 -9.85 -24.09
CA GLY A 390 20.74 -9.67 -24.72
C GLY A 390 20.65 -8.98 -26.08
N CYS A 391 21.60 -8.09 -26.38
CA CYS A 391 21.58 -7.22 -27.57
C CYS A 391 22.65 -7.55 -28.62
N GLU A 392 22.24 -7.54 -29.88
CA GLU A 392 23.11 -7.23 -31.03
C GLU A 392 22.77 -5.83 -31.59
N TYR A 393 23.81 -5.08 -31.95
CA TYR A 393 23.65 -3.74 -32.55
C TYR A 393 24.11 -3.79 -34.01
N HIS A 394 23.18 -3.69 -34.95
CA HIS A 394 23.51 -3.48 -36.35
C HIS A 394 23.80 -1.98 -36.61
N ARG A 395 24.90 -1.68 -37.32
CA ARG A 395 25.12 -0.33 -37.84
C ARG A 395 24.21 -0.12 -39.05
N ASP A 396 23.21 0.74 -38.93
CA ASP A 396 22.43 1.21 -40.09
C ASP A 396 23.38 1.96 -41.04
N ALA A 397 23.62 1.39 -42.23
CA ALA A 397 24.48 1.96 -43.27
C ALA A 397 23.68 2.42 -44.50
N GLU A 398 22.48 2.99 -44.32
CA GLU A 398 21.69 3.54 -45.42
C GLU A 398 21.45 5.05 -45.26
N PRO A 399 22.21 5.91 -45.99
CA PRO A 399 22.13 7.36 -45.92
C PRO A 399 20.83 7.99 -46.48
N GLU A 400 19.97 7.22 -47.14
CA GLU A 400 18.86 7.75 -47.96
C GLU A 400 17.59 8.11 -47.17
N ASN A 401 17.49 7.69 -45.89
CA ASN A 401 16.33 7.97 -45.02
C ASN A 401 16.51 9.16 -44.07
N LEU A 402 17.50 10.04 -44.32
CA LEU A 402 17.68 11.29 -43.58
C LEU A 402 16.62 12.34 -44.02
N SER A 403 15.35 12.13 -43.66
CA SER A 403 14.28 13.10 -43.93
C SER A 403 14.39 14.30 -42.96
N LYS A 404 14.57 15.49 -43.54
CA LYS A 404 14.74 16.80 -42.86
C LYS A 404 13.48 17.37 -42.17
N PHE A 405 12.53 16.53 -41.76
CA PHE A 405 11.23 16.98 -41.23
C PHE A 405 10.97 16.63 -39.76
N PHE A 406 11.88 15.91 -39.08
CA PHE A 406 11.71 15.47 -37.68
C PHE A 406 12.44 16.34 -36.63
N ASP A 407 13.17 17.38 -37.04
CA ASP A 407 14.03 18.18 -36.15
C ASP A 407 13.32 19.36 -35.44
N GLU A 408 12.00 19.54 -35.58
CA GLU A 408 11.26 20.65 -34.96
C GLU A 408 10.51 20.28 -33.66
N SER A 409 10.66 19.05 -33.11
CA SER A 409 9.88 18.57 -31.94
C SER A 409 10.64 18.53 -30.59
N GLY A 410 11.84 19.08 -30.47
CA GLY A 410 12.49 19.29 -29.16
C GLY A 410 13.00 18.05 -28.42
N CYS A 411 12.96 16.86 -29.02
CA CYS A 411 13.75 15.71 -28.57
C CYS A 411 15.09 15.73 -29.32
N GLU A 412 16.23 15.78 -28.62
CA GLU A 412 17.54 15.56 -29.27
C GLU A 412 17.56 14.18 -29.93
N VAL A 413 17.50 14.10 -31.27
CA VAL A 413 17.57 12.83 -32.00
C VAL A 413 19.04 12.46 -32.24
N ARG A 414 19.71 11.96 -31.21
CA ARG A 414 20.69 10.90 -31.47
C ARG A 414 19.91 9.60 -31.54
N ARG A 415 19.77 8.99 -32.73
CA ARG A 415 19.31 7.61 -32.83
C ARG A 415 20.30 6.74 -32.04
N ALA A 416 19.94 6.37 -30.83
CA ALA A 416 20.65 5.31 -30.10
C ALA A 416 20.63 4.06 -31.00
N PRO A 417 21.73 3.31 -31.09
CA PRO A 417 21.74 2.08 -31.87
C PRO A 417 20.63 1.17 -31.36
N LYS A 418 19.73 0.73 -32.24
CA LYS A 418 18.59 -0.12 -31.86
C LYS A 418 19.12 -1.49 -31.44
N CYS A 419 18.91 -1.86 -30.18
CA CYS A 419 19.13 -3.21 -29.70
C CYS A 419 18.17 -4.17 -30.42
N ILE A 420 18.71 -5.19 -31.07
CA ILE A 420 17.95 -6.32 -31.60
C ILE A 420 18.21 -7.51 -30.67
N PRO A 421 17.17 -8.14 -30.10
CA PRO A 421 17.36 -9.24 -29.15
C PRO A 421 18.03 -10.44 -29.83
N VAL A 422 19.10 -10.98 -29.23
CA VAL A 422 19.94 -12.06 -29.82
C VAL A 422 19.16 -13.36 -30.04
N SER A 423 18.09 -13.60 -29.27
CA SER A 423 17.11 -14.64 -29.57
C SER A 423 15.78 -14.34 -28.89
N LYS A 424 14.72 -14.11 -29.66
CA LYS A 424 13.34 -14.12 -29.15
C LYS A 424 12.72 -15.48 -29.46
N ARG A 425 12.53 -16.33 -28.44
CA ARG A 425 11.89 -17.64 -28.61
C ARG A 425 10.38 -17.48 -28.67
N GLN A 426 9.76 -18.27 -29.55
CA GLN A 426 8.32 -18.39 -29.67
C GLN A 426 8.00 -19.85 -29.98
N ILE A 427 6.97 -20.38 -29.33
CA ILE A 427 6.49 -21.75 -29.46
C ILE A 427 5.00 -21.72 -29.78
N ASP A 428 4.59 -22.63 -30.65
CA ASP A 428 3.18 -22.92 -30.89
C ASP A 428 2.69 -23.89 -29.81
N LEU A 429 1.56 -23.56 -29.21
CA LEU A 429 0.88 -24.37 -28.20
C LEU A 429 -0.58 -24.54 -28.61
N GLU A 430 -1.20 -25.61 -28.12
CA GLU A 430 -2.63 -25.84 -28.29
C GLU A 430 -3.24 -26.03 -26.90
N ILE A 431 -4.15 -25.14 -26.51
CA ILE A 431 -4.89 -25.23 -25.25
C ILE A 431 -6.37 -25.21 -25.60
N ASN A 432 -7.11 -26.23 -25.14
CA ASN A 432 -8.54 -26.40 -25.46
C ASN A 432 -8.84 -26.33 -26.97
N GLU A 433 -8.03 -27.01 -27.79
CA GLU A 433 -8.16 -27.03 -29.25
C GLU A 433 -8.00 -25.65 -29.93
N GLN A 434 -7.42 -24.68 -29.22
CA GLN A 434 -7.10 -23.35 -29.75
C GLN A 434 -5.59 -23.18 -29.92
N PRO A 435 -5.09 -22.91 -31.13
CA PRO A 435 -3.69 -22.62 -31.35
C PRO A 435 -3.33 -21.26 -30.74
N LEU A 436 -2.24 -21.21 -29.99
CA LEU A 436 -1.71 -19.99 -29.40
C LEU A 436 -0.18 -19.96 -29.52
N LYS A 437 0.37 -18.75 -29.50
CA LYS A 437 1.82 -18.54 -29.53
C LYS A 437 2.29 -17.98 -28.21
N LEU A 438 3.20 -18.70 -27.55
CA LEU A 438 3.82 -18.27 -26.30
C LEU A 438 5.32 -18.05 -26.55
N GLY A 439 5.92 -17.06 -25.91
CA GLY A 439 7.32 -16.75 -26.15
C GLY A 439 7.90 -15.77 -25.15
N ASP A 440 9.16 -15.42 -25.35
CA ASP A 440 9.83 -14.39 -24.56
C ASP A 440 9.07 -13.07 -24.65
N GLY A 441 8.85 -12.41 -23.51
CA GLY A 441 8.11 -11.15 -23.41
C GLY A 441 6.59 -11.29 -23.44
N CYS A 442 6.03 -12.50 -23.58
CA CYS A 442 4.60 -12.70 -23.40
C CYS A 442 4.17 -12.36 -21.96
N VAL A 443 3.08 -11.62 -21.82
CA VAL A 443 2.45 -11.32 -20.53
C VAL A 443 1.60 -12.53 -20.16
N VAL A 444 1.99 -13.29 -19.15
CA VAL A 444 1.25 -14.49 -18.70
C VAL A 444 0.39 -14.22 -17.47
N ILE A 445 0.65 -13.12 -16.75
CA ILE A 445 -0.17 -12.63 -15.64
C ILE A 445 -0.41 -11.14 -15.83
N ALA A 446 -1.67 -10.72 -15.77
CA ALA A 446 -2.07 -9.33 -15.73
C ALA A 446 -3.03 -9.10 -14.55
N ALA A 447 -2.56 -8.44 -13.49
CA ALA A 447 -3.30 -8.36 -12.23
C ALA A 447 -3.56 -6.91 -11.81
N ILE A 448 -4.84 -6.53 -11.75
CA ILE A 448 -5.26 -5.34 -11.01
C ILE A 448 -5.38 -5.76 -9.55
N THR A 449 -4.38 -5.40 -8.75
CA THR A 449 -4.18 -5.86 -7.38
C THR A 449 -3.55 -4.76 -6.53
N SER A 450 -3.32 -5.05 -5.24
CA SER A 450 -2.63 -4.19 -4.27
C SER A 450 -3.42 -2.99 -3.79
N CYS A 451 -3.39 -2.78 -2.47
CA CYS A 451 -3.86 -1.55 -1.83
C CYS A 451 -3.25 -0.28 -2.44
N THR A 452 -2.04 -0.34 -3.02
CA THR A 452 -1.35 0.81 -3.64
C THR A 452 -2.22 1.54 -4.66
N ASN A 453 -2.92 0.80 -5.52
CA ASN A 453 -3.68 1.37 -6.63
C ASN A 453 -5.19 1.11 -6.52
N THR A 454 -5.62 0.02 -5.87
CA THR A 454 -7.06 -0.30 -5.76
C THR A 454 -7.81 0.66 -4.84
N SER A 455 -7.12 1.38 -3.97
CA SER A 455 -7.71 2.44 -3.14
C SER A 455 -7.94 3.74 -3.90
N ASN A 456 -7.52 3.84 -5.16
CA ASN A 456 -7.60 5.06 -5.95
C ASN A 456 -8.69 4.93 -7.04
N PRO A 457 -9.88 5.52 -6.82
CA PRO A 457 -10.99 5.43 -7.76
C PRO A 457 -10.65 5.94 -9.16
N SER A 458 -9.75 6.92 -9.30
CA SER A 458 -9.37 7.49 -10.59
C SER A 458 -8.78 6.44 -11.53
N VAL A 459 -7.83 5.64 -11.04
CA VAL A 459 -7.21 4.59 -11.86
C VAL A 459 -8.08 3.34 -11.99
N MET A 460 -8.97 3.07 -11.03
CA MET A 460 -9.91 1.95 -11.09
C MET A 460 -11.05 2.19 -12.09
N LEU A 461 -11.69 3.36 -12.04
CA LEU A 461 -12.68 3.79 -13.03
C LEU A 461 -12.02 4.01 -14.40
N GLY A 462 -10.80 4.56 -14.43
CA GLY A 462 -9.99 4.65 -15.64
C GLY A 462 -9.75 3.29 -16.29
N ALA A 463 -9.38 2.26 -15.52
CA ALA A 463 -9.21 0.91 -16.04
C ALA A 463 -10.54 0.33 -16.58
N GLY A 464 -11.65 0.61 -15.90
CA GLY A 464 -12.98 0.25 -16.39
C GLY A 464 -13.34 0.94 -17.71
N LEU A 465 -12.97 2.22 -17.89
CA LEU A 465 -13.16 2.94 -19.15
C LEU A 465 -12.29 2.41 -20.28
N VAL A 466 -11.02 2.08 -20.01
CA VAL A 466 -10.14 1.41 -20.99
C VAL A 466 -10.73 0.07 -21.41
N ALA A 467 -11.21 -0.72 -20.44
CA ALA A 467 -11.86 -2.00 -20.72
C ALA A 467 -13.12 -1.82 -21.57
N LYS A 468 -13.95 -0.82 -21.24
CA LYS A 468 -15.16 -0.49 -22.01
C LYS A 468 -14.82 -0.15 -23.47
N ALA A 469 -13.89 0.79 -23.69
CA ALA A 469 -13.50 1.21 -25.03
C ALA A 469 -12.88 0.05 -25.84
N ALA A 470 -12.07 -0.80 -25.19
CA ALA A 470 -11.49 -1.99 -25.81
C ALA A 470 -12.57 -3.01 -26.24
N VAL A 471 -13.53 -3.29 -25.38
CA VAL A 471 -14.65 -4.22 -25.67
C VAL A 471 -15.56 -3.65 -26.76
N GLU A 472 -15.86 -2.36 -26.75
CA GLU A 472 -16.66 -1.69 -27.79
C GLU A 472 -15.97 -1.74 -29.17
N LYS A 473 -14.64 -1.76 -29.20
CA LYS A 473 -13.83 -1.99 -30.41
C LYS A 473 -13.62 -3.48 -30.72
N GLY A 474 -14.19 -4.40 -29.95
CA GLY A 474 -14.10 -5.84 -30.17
C GLY A 474 -12.75 -6.46 -29.86
N LEU A 475 -11.89 -5.77 -29.11
CA LEU A 475 -10.60 -6.30 -28.66
C LEU A 475 -10.81 -7.45 -27.65
N LYS A 476 -9.85 -8.37 -27.63
CA LYS A 476 -9.84 -9.52 -26.72
C LYS A 476 -8.46 -9.72 -26.13
N ILE A 477 -8.42 -10.28 -24.93
CA ILE A 477 -7.18 -10.68 -24.27
C ILE A 477 -6.79 -12.09 -24.76
N PRO A 478 -5.51 -12.34 -25.09
CA PRO A 478 -5.05 -13.68 -25.44
C PRO A 478 -5.33 -14.70 -24.33
N SER A 479 -5.75 -15.91 -24.70
CA SER A 479 -6.21 -16.93 -23.74
C SER A 479 -5.14 -17.43 -22.76
N PHE A 480 -3.86 -17.20 -23.04
CA PHE A 480 -2.76 -17.55 -22.16
C PHE A 480 -2.51 -16.53 -21.04
N VAL A 481 -3.15 -15.36 -21.07
CA VAL A 481 -3.00 -14.33 -20.03
C VAL A 481 -3.91 -14.65 -18.85
N LYS A 482 -3.33 -14.88 -17.68
CA LYS A 482 -4.08 -14.96 -16.42
C LYS A 482 -4.45 -13.57 -15.93
N THR A 483 -5.71 -13.18 -16.12
CA THR A 483 -6.27 -11.91 -15.65
C THR A 483 -6.95 -12.04 -14.29
N SER A 484 -6.79 -11.04 -13.42
CA SER A 484 -7.45 -11.01 -12.11
C SER A 484 -7.68 -9.59 -11.61
N LEU A 485 -8.85 -9.35 -11.00
CA LEU A 485 -9.15 -8.16 -10.24
C LEU A 485 -9.23 -8.52 -8.74
N ALA A 486 -8.39 -7.91 -7.92
CA ALA A 486 -8.36 -8.11 -6.47
C ALA A 486 -8.46 -6.76 -5.75
N PRO A 487 -9.67 -6.22 -5.56
CA PRO A 487 -9.85 -4.93 -4.92
C PRO A 487 -9.48 -4.97 -3.44
N GLY A 488 -8.94 -3.87 -2.90
CA GLY A 488 -8.65 -3.77 -1.48
C GLY A 488 -9.83 -3.39 -0.58
N SER A 489 -11.02 -3.14 -1.15
CA SER A 489 -12.29 -3.08 -0.40
C SER A 489 -13.47 -3.38 -1.33
N LYS A 490 -14.62 -3.75 -0.75
CA LYS A 490 -15.88 -3.99 -1.48
C LYS A 490 -16.44 -2.73 -2.13
N VAL A 491 -16.14 -1.55 -1.57
CA VAL A 491 -16.54 -0.24 -2.12
C VAL A 491 -16.07 -0.07 -3.57
N VAL A 492 -14.92 -0.66 -3.93
CA VAL A 492 -14.41 -0.66 -5.31
C VAL A 492 -15.37 -1.32 -6.28
N VAL A 493 -15.95 -2.45 -5.87
CA VAL A 493 -16.94 -3.16 -6.69
C VAL A 493 -18.23 -2.35 -6.77
N ASP A 494 -18.70 -1.78 -5.66
CA ASP A 494 -19.94 -0.98 -5.64
C ASP A 494 -19.89 0.18 -6.65
N TYR A 495 -18.81 0.97 -6.69
CA TYR A 495 -18.74 2.09 -7.64
C TYR A 495 -18.47 1.64 -9.09
N LEU A 496 -17.78 0.50 -9.32
CA LEU A 496 -17.58 -0.04 -10.67
C LEU A 496 -18.90 -0.58 -11.23
N GLU A 497 -19.74 -1.17 -10.39
CA GLU A 497 -21.09 -1.62 -10.75
C GLU A 497 -22.03 -0.43 -10.99
N ASP A 498 -22.06 0.56 -10.10
CA ASP A 498 -22.88 1.77 -10.25
C ASP A 498 -22.50 2.60 -11.48
N ALA A 499 -21.21 2.60 -11.86
CA ALA A 499 -20.72 3.20 -13.10
C ALA A 499 -20.96 2.33 -14.36
N ALA A 500 -21.49 1.10 -14.19
CA ALA A 500 -21.67 0.10 -15.24
C ALA A 500 -20.36 -0.26 -15.98
N LEU A 501 -19.22 -0.24 -15.28
CA LEU A 501 -17.90 -0.55 -15.83
C LEU A 501 -17.42 -1.97 -15.50
N LEU A 502 -17.87 -2.56 -14.38
CA LEU A 502 -17.47 -3.91 -14.01
C LEU A 502 -17.71 -4.95 -15.11
N PRO A 503 -18.87 -4.98 -15.82
CA PRO A 503 -19.11 -5.97 -16.87
C PRO A 503 -18.08 -5.93 -18.01
N TYR A 504 -17.47 -4.78 -18.29
CA TYR A 504 -16.45 -4.64 -19.34
C TYR A 504 -15.09 -5.16 -18.87
N LEU A 505 -14.74 -4.94 -17.61
CA LEU A 505 -13.57 -5.60 -17.00
C LEU A 505 -13.72 -7.12 -17.02
N GLU A 506 -14.90 -7.61 -16.65
CA GLU A 506 -15.25 -9.03 -16.68
C GLU A 506 -15.24 -9.62 -18.10
N ALA A 507 -15.70 -8.88 -19.11
CA ALA A 507 -15.64 -9.30 -20.50
C ALA A 507 -14.20 -9.51 -21.00
N LEU A 508 -13.23 -8.79 -20.42
CA LEU A 508 -11.80 -9.00 -20.63
C LEU A 508 -11.18 -10.03 -19.66
N GLY A 509 -11.98 -10.63 -18.77
CA GLY A 509 -11.52 -11.65 -17.82
C GLY A 509 -11.03 -11.10 -16.48
N PHE A 510 -11.05 -9.78 -16.26
CA PHE A 510 -10.77 -9.16 -14.95
C PHE A 510 -11.95 -9.33 -13.98
N HIS A 511 -12.33 -10.57 -13.73
CA HIS A 511 -13.30 -10.91 -12.69
C HIS A 511 -12.69 -10.73 -11.30
N VAL A 512 -13.55 -10.39 -10.34
CA VAL A 512 -13.15 -10.32 -8.92
C VAL A 512 -12.68 -11.71 -8.47
N ALA A 513 -11.42 -11.79 -8.09
CA ALA A 513 -10.77 -13.01 -7.63
C ALA A 513 -10.75 -13.13 -6.10
N GLY A 514 -10.87 -12.01 -5.38
CA GLY A 514 -10.91 -11.96 -3.92
C GLY A 514 -10.63 -10.54 -3.39
N PHE A 515 -10.98 -10.31 -2.12
CA PHE A 515 -10.66 -9.06 -1.40
C PHE A 515 -9.47 -9.31 -0.47
N GLY A 516 -8.26 -9.21 -1.02
CA GLY A 516 -7.01 -9.46 -0.30
C GLY A 516 -5.77 -9.22 -1.16
N CYS A 517 -4.57 -9.39 -0.58
CA CYS A 517 -3.30 -9.04 -1.21
C CYS A 517 -3.01 -9.81 -2.51
N THR A 518 -3.43 -11.08 -2.58
CA THR A 518 -3.37 -11.94 -3.78
C THR A 518 -2.04 -11.84 -4.54
N THR A 519 -2.04 -11.51 -5.83
CA THR A 519 -0.86 -11.43 -6.69
C THR A 519 0.20 -10.46 -6.16
N CYS A 520 -0.17 -9.41 -5.41
CA CYS A 520 0.78 -8.45 -4.86
C CYS A 520 1.78 -9.07 -3.87
N ILE A 521 1.35 -10.08 -3.11
CA ILE A 521 2.20 -10.77 -2.13
C ILE A 521 2.81 -12.06 -2.69
N GLY A 522 2.51 -12.40 -3.96
CA GLY A 522 2.90 -13.66 -4.58
C GLY A 522 1.86 -14.77 -4.48
N ASN A 523 0.69 -14.49 -3.89
CA ASN A 523 -0.46 -15.40 -3.86
C ASN A 523 -1.20 -15.40 -5.21
N SER A 524 -0.44 -15.44 -6.31
CA SER A 524 -0.92 -15.38 -7.68
C SER A 524 -1.56 -16.69 -8.14
N GLY A 525 -1.40 -17.80 -7.40
CA GLY A 525 -1.92 -19.13 -7.73
C GLY A 525 -1.35 -19.71 -9.04
N PRO A 526 -1.69 -20.95 -9.40
CA PRO A 526 -1.10 -21.62 -10.56
C PRO A 526 -1.51 -20.98 -11.89
N LEU A 527 -0.62 -21.02 -12.89
CA LEU A 527 -1.00 -20.82 -14.29
C LEU A 527 -1.66 -22.09 -14.85
N HIS A 528 -2.10 -22.04 -16.10
CA HIS A 528 -2.52 -23.25 -16.79
C HIS A 528 -1.35 -24.26 -16.86
N PRO A 529 -1.54 -25.55 -16.54
CA PRO A 529 -0.45 -26.53 -16.49
C PRO A 529 0.35 -26.62 -17.79
N ASP A 530 -0.31 -26.56 -18.94
CA ASP A 530 0.37 -26.59 -20.25
C ASP A 530 1.20 -25.33 -20.51
N ILE A 531 0.77 -24.16 -20.00
CA ILE A 531 1.55 -22.91 -20.11
C ILE A 531 2.78 -23.02 -19.21
N GLU A 532 2.62 -23.45 -17.96
CA GLU A 532 3.71 -23.65 -17.02
C GLU A 532 4.77 -24.62 -17.54
N LYS A 533 4.31 -25.77 -18.04
CA LYS A 533 5.18 -26.77 -18.65
C LYS A 533 5.91 -26.20 -19.85
N ALA A 534 5.22 -25.48 -20.73
CA ALA A 534 5.81 -24.88 -21.91
C ALA A 534 6.87 -23.81 -21.58
N ILE A 535 6.63 -23.00 -20.54
CA ILE A 535 7.61 -22.04 -20.02
C ILE A 535 8.85 -22.77 -19.53
N ALA A 536 8.68 -23.82 -18.72
CA ALA A 536 9.78 -24.58 -18.13
C ALA A 536 10.60 -25.35 -19.18
N ASP A 537 9.93 -26.10 -20.06
CA ASP A 537 10.58 -26.96 -21.08
C ASP A 537 11.40 -26.13 -22.09
N ASN A 538 11.04 -24.86 -22.31
CA ASN A 538 11.68 -23.97 -23.29
C ASN A 538 12.44 -22.80 -22.63
N ASP A 539 12.50 -22.76 -21.30
CA ASP A 539 13.16 -21.73 -20.49
C ASP A 539 12.74 -20.28 -20.83
N LEU A 540 11.45 -20.06 -21.12
CA LEU A 540 10.95 -18.78 -21.63
C LEU A 540 11.05 -17.64 -20.60
N ASN A 541 11.42 -16.44 -21.07
CA ASN A 541 11.40 -15.19 -20.31
C ASN A 541 10.03 -14.51 -20.44
N VAL A 542 9.00 -15.16 -19.89
CA VAL A 542 7.65 -14.58 -19.79
C VAL A 542 7.58 -13.57 -18.64
N VAL A 543 6.56 -12.71 -18.67
CA VAL A 543 6.44 -11.62 -17.70
C VAL A 543 5.07 -11.53 -17.05
N SER A 544 5.02 -10.85 -15.91
CA SER A 544 3.79 -10.36 -15.30
C SER A 544 3.72 -8.83 -15.38
N VAL A 545 2.50 -8.30 -15.47
CA VAL A 545 2.19 -6.87 -15.31
C VAL A 545 1.16 -6.73 -14.20
N LEU A 546 1.46 -5.95 -13.18
CA LEU A 546 0.59 -5.80 -12.01
C LEU A 546 0.56 -4.38 -11.47
N SER A 547 -0.56 -3.98 -10.87
CA SER A 547 -0.70 -2.70 -10.18
C SER A 547 -0.20 -2.74 -8.73
N GLY A 548 0.86 -3.53 -8.48
CA GLY A 548 1.50 -3.67 -7.17
C GLY A 548 2.56 -2.62 -6.88
N ASN A 549 3.36 -2.88 -5.84
CA ASN A 549 4.49 -2.04 -5.41
C ASN A 549 5.84 -2.81 -5.39
N ARG A 550 5.83 -4.14 -5.48
CA ARG A 550 7.02 -5.00 -5.50
C ARG A 550 7.01 -5.94 -6.69
N ASN A 551 8.17 -6.10 -7.30
CA ASN A 551 8.39 -6.88 -8.52
C ASN A 551 9.70 -7.68 -8.50
N PHE A 552 10.20 -8.01 -7.30
CA PHE A 552 11.39 -8.86 -7.16
C PHE A 552 11.23 -10.20 -7.87
N GLU A 553 12.32 -10.75 -8.38
CA GLU A 553 12.33 -12.06 -9.04
C GLU A 553 11.74 -13.14 -8.10
N ALA A 554 10.97 -14.08 -8.68
CA ALA A 554 10.26 -15.14 -7.97
C ALA A 554 9.26 -14.70 -6.89
N ARG A 555 9.04 -13.39 -6.68
CA ARG A 555 8.04 -12.87 -5.74
C ARG A 555 6.62 -13.06 -6.24
N ILE A 556 6.38 -12.79 -7.53
CA ILE A 556 5.02 -12.76 -8.09
C ILE A 556 4.53 -14.16 -8.45
N HIS A 557 5.33 -14.93 -9.19
CA HIS A 557 5.02 -16.30 -9.58
C HIS A 557 6.34 -17.04 -9.90
N GLN A 558 6.42 -18.33 -9.59
CA GLN A 558 7.67 -19.10 -9.73
C GLN A 558 8.12 -19.27 -11.19
N SER A 559 7.17 -19.38 -12.11
CA SER A 559 7.44 -19.51 -13.55
C SER A 559 7.65 -18.17 -14.28
N VAL A 560 7.69 -17.04 -13.57
CA VAL A 560 7.79 -15.70 -14.18
C VAL A 560 9.09 -15.02 -13.75
N LYS A 561 9.95 -14.71 -14.72
CA LYS A 561 11.25 -14.10 -14.48
C LYS A 561 11.19 -12.56 -14.44
N GLY A 562 10.33 -11.94 -15.24
CA GLY A 562 10.18 -10.48 -15.30
C GLY A 562 8.84 -9.99 -14.77
N ASN A 563 8.85 -8.99 -13.91
CA ASN A 563 7.64 -8.44 -13.30
C ASN A 563 7.64 -6.91 -13.44
N TYR A 564 6.52 -6.37 -13.93
CA TYR A 564 6.38 -4.94 -14.21
C TYR A 564 5.25 -4.33 -13.39
N LEU A 565 5.59 -3.28 -12.64
CA LEU A 565 4.63 -2.45 -11.94
C LEU A 565 4.06 -1.43 -12.92
N ALA A 566 2.74 -1.30 -12.97
CA ALA A 566 2.06 -0.38 -13.88
C ALA A 566 0.74 0.12 -13.28
N SER A 567 0.18 1.21 -13.81
CA SER A 567 -1.17 1.64 -13.42
C SER A 567 -2.21 0.57 -13.80
N PRO A 568 -3.34 0.46 -13.08
CA PRO A 568 -4.43 -0.44 -13.48
C PRO A 568 -4.87 -0.31 -14.95
N MET A 569 -4.82 0.90 -15.51
CA MET A 569 -5.13 1.17 -16.92
C MET A 569 -4.11 0.52 -17.85
N LEU A 570 -2.81 0.66 -17.55
CA LEU A 570 -1.75 -0.01 -18.30
C LEU A 570 -1.77 -1.52 -18.12
N VAL A 571 -2.15 -2.04 -16.96
CA VAL A 571 -2.38 -3.49 -16.77
C VAL A 571 -3.39 -4.02 -17.78
N VAL A 572 -4.51 -3.32 -18.00
CA VAL A 572 -5.51 -3.71 -19.01
C VAL A 572 -4.92 -3.63 -20.42
N ALA A 573 -4.23 -2.55 -20.77
CA ALA A 573 -3.62 -2.39 -22.09
C ALA A 573 -2.57 -3.48 -22.41
N PHE A 574 -1.67 -3.79 -21.48
CA PHE A 574 -0.68 -4.85 -21.66
C PHE A 574 -1.29 -6.26 -21.66
N ALA A 575 -2.41 -6.46 -20.96
CA ALA A 575 -3.13 -7.71 -21.04
C ALA A 575 -3.75 -7.92 -22.43
N ILE A 576 -4.31 -6.87 -23.05
CA ILE A 576 -4.82 -6.92 -24.43
C ILE A 576 -3.69 -7.16 -25.42
N ALA A 577 -2.58 -6.42 -25.30
CA ALA A 577 -1.42 -6.61 -26.16
C ALA A 577 -0.79 -8.00 -26.01
N GLY A 578 -0.88 -8.61 -24.82
CA GLY A 578 -0.36 -9.95 -24.51
C GLY A 578 1.17 -10.05 -24.47
N ARG A 579 1.87 -8.92 -24.55
CA ARG A 579 3.34 -8.84 -24.61
C ARG A 579 3.85 -7.52 -24.06
N ILE A 580 5.05 -7.54 -23.47
CA ILE A 580 5.71 -6.36 -22.90
C ILE A 580 6.62 -5.64 -23.90
N ASP A 581 7.09 -6.36 -24.93
CA ASP A 581 8.03 -5.84 -25.92
C ASP A 581 7.32 -5.08 -27.05
N ILE A 582 6.49 -4.11 -26.65
CA ILE A 582 5.65 -3.27 -27.51
C ILE A 582 5.87 -1.80 -27.13
N ASN A 583 5.93 -0.93 -28.13
CA ASN A 583 5.85 0.52 -27.92
C ASN A 583 4.41 0.99 -28.16
N LEU A 584 3.64 1.13 -27.08
CA LEU A 584 2.22 1.50 -27.12
C LEU A 584 1.94 2.89 -27.72
N ASN A 585 2.95 3.74 -27.89
CA ASN A 585 2.80 5.05 -28.53
C ASN A 585 2.83 4.97 -30.06
N THR A 586 3.31 3.86 -30.62
CA THR A 586 3.52 3.72 -32.08
C THR A 586 3.00 2.42 -32.66
N GLU A 587 2.77 1.40 -31.83
CA GLU A 587 2.25 0.10 -32.22
C GLU A 587 0.83 -0.08 -31.67
N PRO A 588 -0.08 -0.72 -32.40
CA PRO A 588 -1.44 -0.94 -31.95
C PRO A 588 -1.47 -1.87 -30.74
N VAL A 589 -2.35 -1.59 -29.77
CA VAL A 589 -2.65 -2.45 -28.63
C VAL A 589 -3.27 -3.78 -29.10
N GLY A 590 -4.03 -3.73 -30.19
CA GLY A 590 -4.64 -4.90 -30.82
C GLY A 590 -5.31 -4.53 -32.14
N PHE A 591 -6.01 -5.50 -32.73
CA PHE A 591 -6.77 -5.32 -33.96
C PHE A 591 -8.24 -5.61 -33.70
N ASP A 592 -9.12 -4.80 -34.29
CA ASP A 592 -10.57 -5.00 -34.20
C ASP A 592 -11.03 -6.22 -35.04
N PRO A 593 -12.32 -6.63 -34.98
CA PRO A 593 -12.83 -7.73 -35.79
C PRO A 593 -12.76 -7.52 -37.32
N ASN A 594 -12.52 -6.29 -37.79
CA ASN A 594 -12.30 -5.96 -39.19
C ASN A 594 -10.80 -5.94 -39.56
N ASN A 595 -9.92 -6.27 -38.62
CA ASN A 595 -8.46 -6.22 -38.74
C ASN A 595 -7.89 -4.79 -38.89
N GLU A 596 -8.59 -3.79 -38.38
CA GLU A 596 -8.10 -2.41 -38.26
C GLU A 596 -7.29 -2.23 -36.96
N PRO A 597 -6.16 -1.51 -37.00
CA PRO A 597 -5.32 -1.29 -35.82
C PRO A 597 -6.03 -0.38 -34.80
N VAL A 598 -6.01 -0.78 -33.53
CA VAL A 598 -6.47 0.03 -32.41
C VAL A 598 -5.28 0.43 -31.55
N TYR A 599 -5.03 1.73 -31.41
CA TYR A 599 -3.92 2.30 -30.65
C TYR A 599 -4.32 2.59 -29.20
N LEU A 600 -3.33 2.88 -28.34
CA LEU A 600 -3.59 3.22 -26.95
C LEU A 600 -4.51 4.44 -26.83
N ASP A 601 -4.24 5.49 -27.60
CA ASP A 601 -5.04 6.74 -27.63
C ASP A 601 -6.50 6.51 -28.03
N ASP A 602 -6.81 5.45 -28.77
CA ASP A 602 -8.18 5.10 -29.19
C ASP A 602 -9.04 4.57 -28.04
N ILE A 603 -8.41 4.06 -26.97
CA ILE A 603 -9.06 3.44 -25.82
C ILE A 603 -8.75 4.14 -24.49
N TRP A 604 -7.82 5.11 -24.50
CA TRP A 604 -7.43 5.83 -23.30
C TRP A 604 -8.44 6.93 -22.96
N PRO A 605 -9.02 6.93 -21.74
CA PRO A 605 -9.98 7.96 -21.34
C PRO A 605 -9.32 9.30 -21.05
N SER A 606 -10.09 10.38 -21.15
CA SER A 606 -9.65 11.70 -20.67
C SER A 606 -9.78 11.82 -19.16
N ASP A 607 -8.96 12.68 -18.55
CA ASP A 607 -9.02 12.96 -17.11
C ASP A 607 -10.40 13.50 -16.69
N ASP A 608 -11.07 14.27 -17.56
CA ASP A 608 -12.40 14.80 -17.33
C ASP A 608 -13.44 13.68 -17.22
N GLN A 609 -13.38 12.68 -18.11
CA GLN A 609 -14.27 11.52 -18.05
C GLN A 609 -14.09 10.74 -16.74
N ILE A 610 -12.85 10.55 -16.30
CA ILE A 610 -12.55 9.86 -15.03
C ILE A 610 -13.10 10.68 -13.87
N ARG A 611 -12.79 11.98 -13.81
CA ARG A 611 -13.21 12.86 -12.71
C ARG A 611 -14.73 12.94 -12.58
N ASP A 612 -15.46 13.02 -13.70
CA ASP A 612 -16.92 13.05 -13.71
C ASP A 612 -17.50 11.73 -13.15
N LEU A 613 -16.91 10.59 -13.49
CA LEU A 613 -17.33 9.31 -12.92
C LEU A 613 -17.01 9.21 -11.43
N VAL A 614 -15.82 9.66 -10.99
CA VAL A 614 -15.45 9.67 -9.57
C VAL A 614 -16.47 10.46 -8.77
N GLN A 615 -16.81 11.69 -9.20
CA GLN A 615 -17.78 12.54 -8.51
C GLN A 615 -19.18 11.95 -8.47
N LYS A 616 -19.58 11.21 -9.53
CA LYS A 616 -20.94 10.67 -9.66
C LYS A 616 -21.13 9.33 -8.96
N HIS A 617 -20.11 8.48 -8.97
CA HIS A 617 -20.23 7.07 -8.60
C HIS A 617 -19.50 6.68 -7.31
N VAL A 618 -18.56 7.49 -6.83
CA VAL A 618 -17.95 7.26 -5.50
C VAL A 618 -18.80 7.97 -4.44
N LYS A 619 -19.63 7.20 -3.73
CA LYS A 619 -20.67 7.74 -2.85
C LYS A 619 -20.49 7.32 -1.40
N GLN A 620 -20.81 8.22 -0.47
CA GLN A 620 -20.80 7.96 0.98
C GLN A 620 -21.62 6.72 1.39
N GLU A 621 -22.70 6.43 0.65
CA GLU A 621 -23.58 5.29 0.94
C GLU A 621 -22.87 3.94 0.82
N PHE A 622 -21.89 3.81 -0.09
CA PHE A 622 -21.11 2.57 -0.25
C PHE A 622 -20.15 2.39 0.92
N PHE A 623 -19.47 3.45 1.36
CA PHE A 623 -18.64 3.40 2.56
C PHE A 623 -19.46 3.02 3.79
N ARG A 624 -20.64 3.62 3.99
CA ARG A 624 -21.54 3.24 5.08
C ARG A 624 -21.94 1.77 5.01
N LYS A 625 -22.44 1.33 3.86
CA LYS A 625 -22.91 -0.05 3.62
C LYS A 625 -21.83 -1.08 3.97
N GLU A 626 -20.62 -0.90 3.44
CA GLU A 626 -19.55 -1.88 3.59
C GLU A 626 -18.88 -1.81 4.97
N TYR A 627 -18.71 -0.61 5.54
CA TYR A 627 -17.98 -0.45 6.79
C TYR A 627 -18.83 -0.58 8.07
N ASP A 628 -20.16 -0.45 8.00
CA ASP A 628 -21.03 -0.70 9.15
C ASP A 628 -21.03 -2.19 9.57
N THR A 629 -20.67 -3.11 8.67
CA THR A 629 -20.70 -4.57 8.89
C THR A 629 -19.32 -5.24 8.73
N ILE A 630 -18.25 -4.45 8.67
CA ILE A 630 -16.90 -4.93 8.34
C ILE A 630 -16.36 -5.99 9.31
N PHE A 631 -16.86 -6.03 10.56
CA PHE A 631 -16.43 -6.97 11.59
C PHE A 631 -17.29 -8.25 11.68
N ASP A 632 -18.41 -8.33 10.96
CA ASP A 632 -19.38 -9.43 11.08
C ASP A 632 -18.87 -10.72 10.42
N GLY A 633 -18.10 -10.58 9.34
CA GLY A 633 -17.58 -11.68 8.54
C GLY A 633 -18.63 -12.41 7.70
N ASP A 634 -18.14 -13.25 6.79
CA ASP A 634 -18.99 -14.11 6.00
C ASP A 634 -19.47 -15.34 6.80
N ARG A 635 -20.28 -16.19 6.16
CA ARG A 635 -20.82 -17.40 6.81
C ARG A 635 -19.71 -18.32 7.32
N PHE A 636 -18.62 -18.47 6.57
CA PHE A 636 -17.49 -19.33 6.97
C PHE A 636 -16.82 -18.80 8.24
N TRP A 637 -16.59 -17.49 8.34
CA TRP A 637 -16.08 -16.87 9.56
C TRP A 637 -17.01 -17.12 10.75
N GLN A 638 -18.31 -16.91 10.55
CA GLN A 638 -19.32 -17.06 11.59
C GLN A 638 -19.42 -18.50 12.10
N ASP A 639 -19.34 -19.48 11.19
CA ASP A 639 -19.44 -20.92 11.47
C ASP A 639 -18.22 -21.50 12.21
N LEU A 640 -17.09 -20.79 12.32
CA LEU A 640 -15.93 -21.25 13.10
C LEU A 640 -16.30 -21.44 14.59
N ASP A 641 -16.24 -22.69 15.06
CA ASP A 641 -16.50 -23.05 16.45
C ASP A 641 -15.31 -22.65 17.34
N VAL A 642 -15.48 -21.54 18.06
CA VAL A 642 -14.44 -20.96 18.90
C VAL A 642 -15.02 -20.51 20.24
N THR A 643 -14.54 -21.14 21.30
CA THR A 643 -14.90 -20.83 22.69
C THR A 643 -13.97 -19.78 23.27
N LYS A 644 -14.54 -18.76 23.94
CA LYS A 644 -13.78 -17.76 24.68
C LYS A 644 -13.10 -18.40 25.90
N SER A 645 -11.81 -18.15 26.08
CA SER A 645 -11.05 -18.63 27.24
C SER A 645 -9.90 -17.67 27.59
N THR A 646 -9.42 -17.70 28.82
CA THR A 646 -8.28 -16.87 29.22
C THR A 646 -6.98 -17.39 28.59
N THR A 647 -6.72 -18.69 28.66
CA THR A 647 -5.55 -19.34 28.00
C THR A 647 -5.98 -20.07 26.74
N PHE A 648 -5.09 -20.15 25.76
CA PHE A 648 -5.35 -20.91 24.53
C PHE A 648 -5.25 -22.41 24.80
N THR A 649 -6.03 -23.22 24.07
CA THR A 649 -5.95 -24.68 24.16
C THR A 649 -5.10 -25.17 23.01
N TRP A 650 -3.83 -25.51 23.31
CA TRP A 650 -2.89 -26.02 22.32
C TRP A 650 -3.28 -27.44 21.88
N ASP A 651 -3.18 -27.71 20.58
CA ASP A 651 -3.35 -29.04 19.99
C ASP A 651 -1.99 -29.62 19.61
N ASP A 652 -1.60 -30.74 20.22
CA ASP A 652 -0.33 -31.42 19.95
C ASP A 652 -0.23 -31.98 18.53
N GLN A 653 -1.36 -32.14 17.82
CA GLN A 653 -1.39 -32.56 16.41
C GLN A 653 -1.30 -31.38 15.43
N SER A 654 -1.39 -30.15 15.93
CA SER A 654 -1.29 -28.97 15.09
C SER A 654 0.07 -28.86 14.42
N THR A 655 0.06 -28.63 13.11
CA THR A 655 1.24 -28.23 12.34
C THR A 655 1.32 -26.73 12.11
N TYR A 656 0.29 -25.96 12.50
CA TYR A 656 0.24 -24.50 12.28
C TYR A 656 0.47 -23.70 13.57
N ILE A 657 -0.19 -24.08 14.66
CA ILE A 657 -0.24 -23.35 15.93
C ILE A 657 0.41 -24.19 17.03
N LYS A 658 1.61 -23.79 17.43
CA LYS A 658 2.39 -24.49 18.47
C LYS A 658 2.77 -23.53 19.58
N ASN A 659 2.78 -24.03 20.83
CA ASN A 659 3.30 -23.29 21.96
C ASN A 659 4.83 -23.13 21.81
N PRO A 660 5.36 -21.90 21.65
CA PRO A 660 6.78 -21.69 21.47
C PRO A 660 7.55 -21.93 22.79
N PRO A 661 8.82 -22.37 22.72
CA PRO A 661 9.60 -22.72 23.90
C PRO A 661 10.14 -21.50 24.67
N TYR A 662 9.76 -20.27 24.30
CA TYR A 662 10.37 -19.03 24.79
C TYR A 662 10.36 -18.89 26.32
N PHE A 663 9.34 -19.45 26.97
CA PHE A 663 9.10 -19.27 28.41
C PHE A 663 9.32 -20.53 29.26
N GLU A 664 9.81 -21.64 28.69
CA GLU A 664 9.98 -22.92 29.42
C GLU A 664 10.89 -22.81 30.65
N ALA A 665 11.92 -21.96 30.58
CA ALA A 665 12.88 -21.71 31.66
C ALA A 665 12.78 -20.28 32.23
N PHE A 666 11.68 -19.56 31.96
CA PHE A 666 11.56 -18.16 32.36
C PHE A 666 11.48 -18.01 33.88
N LYS A 667 12.27 -17.08 34.43
CA LYS A 667 12.30 -16.71 35.85
C LYS A 667 12.10 -15.21 35.98
N VAL A 668 11.41 -14.79 37.05
CA VAL A 668 11.20 -13.38 37.35
C VAL A 668 12.51 -12.67 37.71
N GLU A 669 13.39 -13.36 38.45
CA GLU A 669 14.74 -12.88 38.71
C GLU A 669 15.67 -13.33 37.58
N THR A 670 16.33 -12.36 36.95
CA THR A 670 17.26 -12.59 35.85
C THR A 670 18.67 -12.88 36.37
N ASP A 671 19.30 -13.93 35.85
CA ASP A 671 20.72 -14.17 36.05
C ASP A 671 21.57 -13.08 35.37
N LYS A 672 22.80 -12.85 35.85
CA LYS A 672 23.73 -11.95 35.16
C LYS A 672 24.07 -12.56 33.79
N PRO A 673 24.14 -11.75 32.71
CA PRO A 673 24.64 -12.22 31.42
C PRO A 673 26.01 -12.87 31.60
N GLY A 674 26.16 -14.10 31.12
CA GLY A 674 27.41 -14.85 31.13
C GLY A 674 28.09 -14.85 29.76
N ASP A 675 29.36 -15.24 29.73
CA ASP A 675 30.07 -15.46 28.47
C ASP A 675 29.43 -16.63 27.70
N ILE A 676 29.42 -16.56 26.38
CA ILE A 676 28.99 -17.67 25.53
C ILE A 676 30.09 -18.73 25.61
N SER A 677 29.83 -19.81 26.35
CA SER A 677 30.71 -20.97 26.40
C SER A 677 30.58 -21.79 25.12
N GLU A 678 31.71 -22.30 24.61
CA GLU A 678 31.79 -23.19 23.44
C GLU A 678 30.97 -24.48 23.58
#